data_AF-A0AAU3XHR2-F1
#
_entry.id   AF-A0AAU3XHR2-F1
#
_cell.length_a   1.000
_cell.length_b   1.000
_cell.length_c   1.000
_cell.angle_alpha   90.00
_cell.angle_beta   90.00
_cell.angle_gamma   90.00
#
_symmetry.space_group_name_H-M   'P 1'
#
loop_
_entity.id
_entity.type
_entity.pdbx_description
1 polymer ?
#
loop_
_entity_poly.entity_id
_entity_poly.type
_entity_poly.pdbx_seq_one_letter_code
_entity_poly.pdbx_strand_id
1 'polypeptide(L)'
;MANPDGTYTLVQSAVPQRVKSDDGSWNKVDATLERRGDGTVGPKSVVVDLSFSEGGDSPLISLGNDKGAMRLSWPGALPEPRLDGAKAIYPEVLKGVDLELTATAEGYREVLVVKSAAAAADPALEHIKLQVSATDLDVVPGAGGGLRAVDADGNTVFKGPAGQMWDSAGQTEEPSAEGVRTQLAVSDETSAPAEVPDPVEEGTQPRAGDTSAVMPVQVDGDTVSVKPDLDLLRGKGTIYPVYIDPSVGLGVSERTVLSSDGDKFWQFNGDYGVGRCSVSGPYYCGSNYTNRMYFEFSPSKLAGKYVLDATFRAYETWSFACDPKWVDLERTDNISEGTRWPGPTQLDQMGDRYISAGRGTQCSSEQPDQWVEFNDSTKEGDENLTSTVRSFADGKIARLTLMLRAKDESDPEAWKRFDDNAELKVNYAFKPGVPTDVGVIPGDGTTAYCKTSSSDPLIVSRVDPMVQARVQTKVEHNKGDEEGSLQAEYVVERGDDAAWHQVWSGHRPDTGWDPDGTLEKMRTSDRADGGLYRLRSRTQSHWSYDGRAGDLFSSYSRWCYFKIDSTAPKAPKITAGTPYSGCTTNLCNAAGGPGEPGSFTFKPNTADTDITGYRWRLLTSSAQQTKIVSGSTVTATNVSPSLAGIQVLSVEAKDVRNRWGAPAEFSFKVAPAQGASGTWHFDDAAPGSGVTVAKDTATEGTRHNATLYTDGASWSSLARRGDTDYSLWMDSTDPAKQQAYAATAAPAVNTKDSFTVSSWVYLTDASQSHVVMSAPGAHGSAFTLYYSASYKKWVFNRTAADVDTGAVYLRSLADATNPPLKVWTHLSAVFDTKRDTDKTNDTIQLFVNGRPQGQPVVLNSLATAYQPWVSSSGLQFGRSLVGGEYGEFFRGRLDEINVWQRVLQPDEIAQEAMVLENGVPANELVAHWDAASSTGTEVKEVSSYPAPNMPLSSSGATLDAENNALVLDGNTGYAAATGPVTDESGSFTATARIELDSEKLATKPVGYQAQVAAQQASNGESSWALWVVKPADGVYQWKFTRTAVGSDGKVTQSAEVPGGDIAETDTWVQVTGVFDAQESWLWTDPNDEAKTETRYGRLHLFVGEFDQPSDTASGFTALQYGSGALSLGRGSKSGTTGNYLPGSLEELRVWTGAMTADQIRSQVLGG
;
A
#
# COMPACT_ATOMS: atom_id res chain seq x y z
N MET A 1 3.39 -16.58 20.26
CA MET A 1 3.94 -17.49 21.27
C MET A 1 3.92 -18.88 20.68
N ALA A 2 5.07 -19.55 20.55
CA ALA A 2 5.12 -20.97 20.20
C ALA A 2 4.50 -21.85 21.29
N ASN A 3 3.66 -22.76 20.85
CA ASN A 3 3.12 -23.84 21.67
C ASN A 3 4.02 -25.09 21.51
N PRO A 4 4.07 -25.99 22.52
CA PRO A 4 4.91 -27.20 22.46
C PRO A 4 4.57 -28.17 21.31
N ASP A 5 3.38 -28.07 20.72
CA ASP A 5 2.90 -28.88 19.60
C ASP A 5 3.30 -28.33 18.22
N GLY A 6 4.08 -27.24 18.17
CA GLY A 6 4.53 -26.59 16.94
C GLY A 6 3.53 -25.58 16.36
N THR A 7 2.40 -25.36 17.04
CA THR A 7 1.46 -24.28 16.70
C THR A 7 1.81 -22.99 17.42
N TYR A 8 1.07 -21.93 17.13
CA TYR A 8 1.31 -20.60 17.66
C TYR A 8 0.03 -19.99 18.19
N THR A 9 0.14 -19.24 19.29
CA THR A 9 -0.96 -18.43 19.83
C THR A 9 -0.67 -16.94 19.63
N LEU A 10 -1.62 -16.24 19.03
CA LEU A 10 -1.73 -14.78 19.05
C LEU A 10 -2.87 -14.37 20.00
N VAL A 11 -2.65 -13.31 20.77
CA VAL A 11 -3.71 -12.62 21.52
C VAL A 11 -3.70 -11.17 21.06
N GLN A 12 -4.83 -10.72 20.53
CA GLN A 12 -5.05 -9.35 20.11
C GLN A 12 -6.09 -8.71 21.04
N SER A 13 -5.70 -7.64 21.73
CA SER A 13 -6.57 -6.88 22.63
C SER A 13 -7.18 -5.69 21.90
N ALA A 14 -8.44 -5.35 22.22
CA ALA A 14 -9.14 -4.19 21.67
C ALA A 14 -8.61 -2.85 22.23
N VAL A 15 -7.90 -2.88 23.36
CA VAL A 15 -7.19 -1.73 23.94
C VAL A 15 -5.73 -2.05 24.24
N PRO A 16 -4.80 -1.09 24.11
CA PRO A 16 -3.39 -1.29 24.42
C PRO A 16 -3.19 -1.77 25.87
N GLN A 17 -2.41 -2.85 26.03
CA GLN A 17 -2.12 -3.43 27.35
C GLN A 17 -0.72 -3.05 27.88
N ARG A 18 0.21 -2.72 26.97
CA ARG A 18 1.61 -2.42 27.28
C ARG A 18 2.19 -1.40 26.30
N VAL A 19 3.13 -0.60 26.78
CA VAL A 19 3.86 0.41 26.00
C VAL A 19 5.34 0.04 25.97
N LYS A 20 5.98 0.21 24.82
CA LYS A 20 7.41 0.02 24.68
C LYS A 20 8.15 1.33 24.95
N SER A 21 9.10 1.33 25.86
CA SER A 21 9.94 2.49 26.17
C SER A 21 11.13 2.61 25.23
N ASP A 22 11.77 3.78 25.22
CA ASP A 22 12.94 4.10 24.38
C ASP A 22 14.12 3.14 24.57
N ASP A 23 14.26 2.55 25.76
CA ASP A 23 15.27 1.54 26.09
C ASP A 23 14.92 0.12 25.60
N GLY A 24 13.74 -0.05 24.99
CA GLY A 24 13.21 -1.31 24.48
C GLY A 24 12.44 -2.15 25.51
N SER A 25 12.31 -1.69 26.76
CA SER A 25 11.51 -2.37 27.79
C SER A 25 10.00 -2.19 27.57
N TRP A 26 9.20 -3.10 28.12
CA TRP A 26 7.73 -3.04 28.06
C TRP A 26 7.15 -2.68 29.43
N ASN A 27 6.38 -1.61 29.49
CA ASN A 27 5.70 -1.11 30.68
C ASN A 27 4.18 -1.26 30.57
N LYS A 28 3.48 -1.23 31.71
CA LYS A 28 2.01 -1.15 31.70
C LYS A 28 1.57 0.24 31.25
N VAL A 29 0.43 0.32 30.59
CA VAL A 29 -0.22 1.62 30.30
C VAL A 29 -0.55 2.33 31.61
N ASP A 30 -0.13 3.59 31.73
CA ASP A 30 -0.40 4.49 32.85
C ASP A 30 -0.64 5.91 32.31
N ALA A 31 -1.92 6.28 32.20
CA ALA A 31 -2.36 7.59 31.72
C ALA A 31 -2.26 8.70 32.79
N THR A 32 -1.76 8.41 34.00
CA THR A 32 -1.59 9.43 35.05
C THR A 32 -0.66 10.53 34.54
N LEU A 33 -1.10 11.78 34.65
CA LEU A 33 -0.35 12.95 34.20
C LEU A 33 0.76 13.32 35.17
N GLU A 34 1.89 13.72 34.61
CA GLU A 34 3.00 14.32 35.32
C GLU A 34 3.57 15.52 34.57
N ARG A 35 4.22 16.40 35.32
CA ARG A 35 4.90 17.58 34.76
C ARG A 35 6.29 17.16 34.30
N ARG A 36 6.59 17.40 33.02
CA ARG A 36 7.83 16.99 32.36
C ARG A 36 8.89 18.10 32.46
N GLY A 37 10.16 17.71 32.32
CA GLY A 37 11.30 18.64 32.43
C GLY A 37 11.38 19.71 31.33
N ASP A 38 10.63 19.52 30.24
CA ASP A 38 10.51 20.45 29.11
C ASP A 38 9.42 21.52 29.31
N GLY A 39 8.69 21.48 30.43
CA GLY A 39 7.61 22.42 30.74
C GLY A 39 6.25 22.06 30.14
N THR A 40 6.05 20.80 29.76
CA THR A 40 4.73 20.25 29.37
C THR A 40 4.14 19.34 30.45
N VAL A 41 2.83 19.10 30.38
CA VAL A 41 2.16 18.04 31.16
C VAL A 41 1.92 16.85 30.24
N GLY A 42 2.24 15.63 30.65
CA GLY A 42 1.89 14.46 29.86
C GLY A 42 1.75 13.19 30.67
N PRO A 43 1.12 12.14 30.11
CA PRO A 43 0.98 10.87 30.78
C PRO A 43 2.34 10.16 30.95
N LYS A 44 2.42 9.30 31.97
CA LYS A 44 3.63 8.50 32.27
C LYS A 44 3.95 7.47 31.20
N SER A 45 2.95 6.74 30.70
CA SER A 45 3.16 5.69 29.70
C SER A 45 1.89 5.38 28.90
N VAL A 46 1.81 5.90 27.68
CA VAL A 46 0.72 5.66 26.71
C VAL A 46 1.32 5.39 25.33
N VAL A 47 0.55 4.93 24.34
CA VAL A 47 1.08 4.53 23.02
C VAL A 47 1.28 5.70 22.05
N VAL A 48 0.82 6.90 22.41
CA VAL A 48 1.01 8.15 21.65
C VAL A 48 2.01 9.08 22.30
N ASP A 49 2.64 9.95 21.51
CA ASP A 49 3.27 11.15 22.05
C ASP A 49 2.18 12.21 22.34
N LEU A 50 1.69 12.21 23.57
CA LEU A 50 0.70 13.16 24.06
C LEU A 50 1.32 14.13 25.07
N SER A 51 1.02 15.41 24.91
CA SER A 51 1.25 16.45 25.91
C SER A 51 0.16 17.52 25.92
N PHE A 52 -0.06 18.08 27.09
CA PHE A 52 -0.94 19.20 27.39
C PHE A 52 -0.13 20.42 27.83
N SER A 53 -0.69 21.60 27.61
CA SER A 53 -0.11 22.88 28.02
C SER A 53 0.07 23.02 29.53
N GLU A 54 1.09 23.76 29.97
CA GLU A 54 1.22 24.24 31.35
C GLU A 54 0.56 25.62 31.57
N GLY A 55 -0.18 26.11 30.57
CA GLY A 55 -0.76 27.46 30.54
C GLY A 55 0.03 28.43 29.64
N GLY A 56 -0.48 29.66 29.51
CA GLY A 56 0.09 30.69 28.64
C GLY A 56 -0.31 30.54 27.17
N ASP A 57 0.61 30.85 26.26
CA ASP A 57 0.38 30.86 24.80
C ASP A 57 0.83 29.55 24.09
N SER A 58 1.25 28.54 24.86
CA SER A 58 1.64 27.23 24.32
C SER A 58 0.42 26.49 23.75
N PRO A 59 0.60 25.64 22.72
CA PRO A 59 -0.46 24.79 22.20
C PRO A 59 -1.16 24.02 23.32
N LEU A 60 -2.49 23.99 23.30
CA LEU A 60 -3.32 23.30 24.29
C LEU A 60 -2.99 21.81 24.33
N ILE A 61 -2.87 21.21 23.14
CA ILE A 61 -2.65 19.77 22.93
C ILE A 61 -1.59 19.59 21.84
N SER A 62 -0.66 18.67 22.08
CA SER A 62 0.20 18.09 21.04
C SER A 62 0.01 16.58 21.05
N LEU A 63 -0.39 16.02 19.91
CA LEU A 63 -0.63 14.60 19.69
C LEU A 63 0.19 14.13 18.49
N GLY A 64 1.02 13.11 18.66
CA GLY A 64 1.85 12.58 17.58
C GLY A 64 2.21 11.11 17.72
N ASN A 65 2.75 10.57 16.63
CA ASN A 65 3.40 9.26 16.56
C ASN A 65 4.53 9.33 15.52
N ASP A 66 5.01 8.18 15.07
CA ASP A 66 6.04 8.04 14.03
C ASP A 66 5.58 8.47 12.63
N LYS A 67 4.26 8.58 12.39
CA LYS A 67 3.68 8.99 11.10
C LYS A 67 3.41 10.49 10.99
N GLY A 68 3.34 11.22 12.10
CA GLY A 68 3.13 12.67 12.09
C GLY A 68 2.59 13.22 13.40
N ALA A 69 2.33 14.52 13.44
CA ALA A 69 1.82 15.19 14.64
C ALA A 69 0.80 16.29 14.33
N MET A 70 -0.19 16.45 15.22
CA MET A 70 -1.18 17.52 15.20
C MET A 70 -1.12 18.28 16.53
N ARG A 71 -1.25 19.61 16.46
CA ARG A 71 -1.34 20.50 17.61
C ARG A 71 -2.60 21.33 17.53
N LEU A 72 -3.30 21.42 18.66
CA LEU A 72 -4.46 22.28 18.84
C LEU A 72 -4.12 23.42 19.79
N SER A 73 -4.47 24.65 19.42
CA SER A 73 -4.20 25.85 20.20
C SER A 73 -5.50 26.55 20.57
N TRP A 74 -5.60 26.95 21.84
CA TRP A 74 -6.72 27.75 22.34
C TRP A 74 -6.60 29.21 21.86
N PRO A 75 -7.69 29.91 21.49
CA PRO A 75 -7.62 31.28 20.95
C PRO A 75 -7.10 32.37 21.89
N GLY A 76 -6.80 32.04 23.15
CA GLY A 76 -6.31 32.98 24.16
C GLY A 76 -5.37 32.31 25.16
N ALA A 77 -4.87 33.09 26.12
CA ALA A 77 -3.96 32.58 27.13
C ALA A 77 -4.63 31.55 28.03
N LEU A 78 -4.01 30.38 28.17
CA LEU A 78 -4.49 29.30 29.02
C LEU A 78 -4.10 29.55 30.50
N PRO A 79 -4.97 29.25 31.47
CA PRO A 79 -4.60 29.23 32.88
C PRO A 79 -3.67 28.04 33.16
N GLU A 80 -3.00 28.04 34.32
CA GLU A 80 -2.22 26.88 34.75
C GLU A 80 -3.15 25.72 35.13
N PRO A 81 -2.92 24.48 34.66
CA PRO A 81 -3.79 23.36 34.93
C PRO A 81 -3.57 22.76 36.34
N ARG A 82 -4.67 22.31 36.95
CA ARG A 82 -4.67 21.40 38.09
C ARG A 82 -4.69 19.96 37.59
N LEU A 83 -3.75 19.13 38.04
CA LEU A 83 -3.68 17.72 37.68
C LEU A 83 -4.45 16.85 38.67
N ASP A 84 -5.27 15.94 38.17
CA ASP A 84 -6.02 14.94 38.93
C ASP A 84 -6.01 13.59 38.20
N GLY A 85 -5.13 12.68 38.61
CA GLY A 85 -4.94 11.40 37.91
C GLY A 85 -4.55 11.62 36.44
N ALA A 86 -5.40 11.20 35.51
CA ALA A 86 -5.23 11.39 34.07
C ALA A 86 -5.77 12.73 33.54
N LYS A 87 -6.31 13.60 34.41
CA LYS A 87 -6.98 14.85 34.03
C LYS A 87 -6.12 16.09 34.26
N ALA A 88 -6.12 17.00 33.31
CA ALA A 88 -5.63 18.37 33.43
C ALA A 88 -6.82 19.33 33.35
N ILE A 89 -7.09 20.02 34.46
CA ILE A 89 -8.24 20.92 34.62
C ILE A 89 -7.74 22.36 34.54
N TYR A 90 -8.17 23.10 33.52
CA TYR A 90 -7.87 24.50 33.27
C TYR A 90 -9.04 25.35 33.80
N PRO A 91 -8.93 25.92 35.01
CA PRO A 91 -10.04 26.60 35.65
C PRO A 91 -10.31 27.96 35.01
N GLU A 92 -11.58 28.31 34.86
CA GLU A 92 -12.02 29.63 34.39
C GLU A 92 -11.38 30.04 33.05
N VAL A 93 -11.23 29.09 32.12
CA VAL A 93 -10.74 29.36 30.75
C VAL A 93 -11.63 30.38 30.03
N LEU A 94 -12.92 30.33 30.37
CA LEU A 94 -13.87 31.43 30.24
C LEU A 94 -14.52 31.63 31.62
N LYS A 95 -15.13 32.78 31.85
CA LYS A 95 -15.74 33.08 33.15
C LYS A 95 -16.87 32.09 33.47
N GLY A 96 -16.68 31.27 34.49
CA GLY A 96 -17.60 30.20 34.90
C GLY A 96 -17.59 28.96 34.00
N VAL A 97 -16.54 28.79 33.17
CA VAL A 97 -16.32 27.61 32.32
C VAL A 97 -14.93 27.06 32.57
N ASP A 98 -14.84 25.77 32.91
CA ASP A 98 -13.56 25.06 33.00
C ASP A 98 -13.33 24.24 31.73
N LEU A 99 -12.06 24.03 31.39
CA LEU A 99 -11.65 23.10 30.33
C LEU A 99 -10.93 21.91 30.96
N GLU A 100 -11.44 20.71 30.73
CA GLU A 100 -10.89 19.46 31.25
C GLU A 100 -10.32 18.62 30.11
N LEU A 101 -9.03 18.31 30.19
CA LEU A 101 -8.37 17.37 29.28
C LEU A 101 -8.06 16.07 29.99
N THR A 102 -8.50 14.94 29.44
CA THR A 102 -8.21 13.61 30.00
C THR A 102 -7.30 12.86 29.05
N ALA A 103 -6.14 12.39 29.53
CA ALA A 103 -5.27 11.50 28.76
C ALA A 103 -5.85 10.08 28.71
N THR A 104 -5.77 9.44 27.54
CA THR A 104 -6.13 8.04 27.35
C THR A 104 -4.91 7.25 26.88
N ALA A 105 -5.03 5.92 26.78
CA ALA A 105 -3.96 5.09 26.25
C ALA A 105 -3.55 5.48 24.82
N GLU A 106 -4.47 6.05 24.04
CA GLU A 106 -4.37 6.22 22.58
C GLU A 106 -4.60 7.66 22.10
N GLY A 107 -4.74 8.62 23.01
CA GLY A 107 -5.08 10.01 22.66
C GLY A 107 -5.59 10.78 23.86
N TYR A 108 -6.59 11.63 23.63
CA TYR A 108 -7.15 12.48 24.68
C TYR A 108 -8.66 12.68 24.53
N ARG A 109 -9.27 13.21 25.59
CA ARG A 109 -10.62 13.73 25.59
C ARG A 109 -10.63 15.17 26.08
N GLU A 110 -11.48 16.00 25.49
CA GLU A 110 -11.63 17.41 25.82
C GLU A 110 -13.06 17.69 26.25
N VAL A 111 -13.27 18.28 27.43
CA VAL A 111 -14.61 18.64 27.91
C VAL A 111 -14.62 20.08 28.44
N LEU A 112 -15.52 20.92 27.92
CA LEU A 112 -15.82 22.22 28.52
C LEU A 112 -16.99 22.06 29.52
N VAL A 113 -16.75 22.46 30.76
CA VAL A 113 -17.73 22.37 31.85
C VAL A 113 -18.33 23.75 32.11
N VAL A 114 -19.55 23.97 31.61
CA VAL A 114 -20.29 25.22 31.77
C VAL A 114 -21.08 25.18 33.07
N LYS A 115 -20.59 25.88 34.11
CA LYS A 115 -21.08 25.72 35.49
C LYS A 115 -22.45 26.31 35.76
N SER A 116 -22.95 27.22 34.92
CA SER A 116 -24.19 27.96 35.19
C SER A 116 -24.79 28.61 33.94
N ALA A 117 -26.07 28.98 34.03
CA ALA A 117 -26.77 29.78 33.03
C ALA A 117 -26.09 31.12 32.71
N ALA A 118 -25.43 31.74 33.70
CA ALA A 118 -24.70 32.99 33.49
C ALA A 118 -23.43 32.78 32.64
N ALA A 119 -22.75 31.64 32.81
CA ALA A 119 -21.61 31.25 32.00
C ALA A 119 -22.04 30.85 30.58
N ALA A 120 -23.16 30.14 30.45
CA ALA A 120 -23.74 29.74 29.16
C ALA A 120 -24.11 30.93 28.25
N ALA A 121 -24.31 32.12 28.81
CA ALA A 121 -24.60 33.35 28.07
C ALA A 121 -23.36 33.99 27.41
N ASP A 122 -22.15 33.46 27.64
CA ASP A 122 -20.93 33.94 26.99
C ASP A 122 -21.01 33.71 25.46
N PRO A 123 -20.86 34.74 24.62
CA PRO A 123 -20.87 34.60 23.16
C PRO A 123 -19.76 33.68 22.62
N ALA A 124 -18.65 33.50 23.35
CA ALA A 124 -17.57 32.60 22.94
C ALA A 124 -18.01 31.13 22.87
N LEU A 125 -19.08 30.75 23.58
CA LEU A 125 -19.65 29.40 23.55
C LEU A 125 -20.59 29.16 22.35
N GLU A 126 -20.89 30.16 21.52
CA GLU A 126 -21.71 29.95 20.31
C GLU A 126 -20.88 29.31 19.18
N HIS A 127 -19.56 29.52 19.20
CA HIS A 127 -18.60 28.97 18.25
C HIS A 127 -17.27 28.73 18.95
N ILE A 128 -17.01 27.50 19.35
CA ILE A 128 -15.73 27.12 19.96
C ILE A 128 -14.77 26.82 18.82
N LYS A 129 -13.65 27.54 18.77
CA LYS A 129 -12.65 27.46 17.70
C LYS A 129 -11.30 27.10 18.28
N LEU A 130 -10.62 26.13 17.68
CA LEU A 130 -9.25 25.75 17.97
C LEU A 130 -8.41 25.97 16.72
N GLN A 131 -7.23 26.57 16.87
CA GLN A 131 -6.27 26.64 15.77
C GLN A 131 -5.55 25.29 15.66
N VAL A 132 -5.40 24.81 14.45
CA VAL A 132 -4.76 23.53 14.12
C VAL A 132 -3.47 23.80 13.39
N SER A 133 -2.41 23.12 13.82
CA SER A 133 -1.20 22.97 13.03
C SER A 133 -0.82 21.51 13.00
N ALA A 134 -0.51 21.00 11.81
CA ALA A 134 -0.12 19.63 11.61
C ALA A 134 1.27 19.57 10.97
N THR A 135 1.98 18.48 11.21
CA THR A 135 3.27 18.14 10.60
C THR A 135 3.11 16.74 10.00
N ASP A 136 3.33 16.65 8.69
CA ASP A 136 3.18 15.43 7.88
C ASP A 136 1.77 14.83 7.87
N LEU A 137 0.75 15.61 8.26
CA LEU A 137 -0.66 15.23 8.29
C LEU A 137 -1.55 16.36 7.77
N ASP A 138 -2.64 15.98 7.12
CA ASP A 138 -3.74 16.87 6.76
C ASP A 138 -4.96 16.61 7.61
N VAL A 139 -5.55 17.67 8.16
CA VAL A 139 -6.78 17.56 8.95
C VAL A 139 -7.97 17.79 8.05
N VAL A 140 -8.83 16.77 7.97
CA VAL A 140 -10.02 16.75 7.12
C VAL A 140 -11.26 16.46 7.97
N PRO A 141 -12.47 16.86 7.52
CA PRO A 141 -13.70 16.41 8.14
C PRO A 141 -13.76 14.88 8.21
N GLY A 142 -14.14 14.35 9.37
CA GLY A 142 -14.35 12.93 9.60
C GLY A 142 -15.80 12.51 9.37
N ALA A 143 -16.03 11.20 9.32
CA ALA A 143 -17.35 10.65 9.10
C ALA A 143 -18.31 11.08 10.23
N GLY A 144 -19.62 11.12 9.95
CA GLY A 144 -20.63 11.39 10.97
C GLY A 144 -20.51 12.72 11.73
N GLY A 145 -19.77 13.69 11.18
CA GLY A 145 -19.50 15.01 11.76
C GLY A 145 -18.25 15.09 12.64
N GLY A 146 -17.32 14.14 12.55
CA GLY A 146 -16.05 14.15 13.30
C GLY A 146 -14.89 14.84 12.57
N LEU A 147 -13.66 14.47 12.92
CA LEU A 147 -12.43 14.90 12.23
C LEU A 147 -11.48 13.71 12.00
N ARG A 148 -10.65 13.78 10.97
CA ARG A 148 -9.52 12.87 10.73
C ARG A 148 -8.25 13.66 10.46
N ALA A 149 -7.12 13.15 10.91
CA ALA A 149 -5.81 13.53 10.43
C ALA A 149 -5.30 12.40 9.53
N VAL A 150 -5.07 12.70 8.25
CA VAL A 150 -4.60 11.74 7.25
C VAL A 150 -3.14 12.00 6.89
N ASP A 151 -2.40 10.94 6.58
CA ASP A 151 -1.06 11.05 6.02
C ASP A 151 -1.09 11.30 4.50
N ALA A 152 0.10 11.47 3.92
CA ALA A 152 0.36 11.66 2.50
C ALA A 152 -0.25 10.59 1.58
N ASP A 153 -0.39 9.36 2.09
CA ASP A 153 -0.96 8.22 1.36
C ASP A 153 -2.49 8.15 1.51
N GLY A 154 -3.09 9.14 2.19
CA GLY A 154 -4.52 9.24 2.48
C GLY A 154 -4.97 8.33 3.63
N ASN A 155 -4.04 7.70 4.37
CA ASN A 155 -4.40 6.83 5.49
C ASN A 155 -4.72 7.67 6.72
N THR A 156 -5.76 7.27 7.45
CA THR A 156 -6.13 7.94 8.70
C THR A 156 -5.14 7.56 9.81
N VAL A 157 -4.45 8.56 10.38
CA VAL A 157 -3.51 8.42 11.49
C VAL A 157 -4.17 8.74 12.84
N PHE A 158 -4.99 9.80 12.88
CA PHE A 158 -5.82 10.15 14.03
C PHE A 158 -7.26 10.39 13.57
N LYS A 159 -8.23 10.10 14.43
CA LYS A 159 -9.64 10.43 14.20
C LYS A 159 -10.36 10.76 15.49
N GLY A 160 -11.35 11.64 15.38
CA GLY A 160 -12.19 12.06 16.49
C GLY A 160 -13.66 12.04 16.09
N PRO A 161 -14.58 11.59 16.95
CA PRO A 161 -16.00 11.65 16.65
C PRO A 161 -16.52 13.09 16.57
N ALA A 162 -17.74 13.23 16.07
CA ALA A 162 -18.50 14.47 16.30
C ALA A 162 -18.59 14.76 17.79
N GLY A 163 -18.53 16.05 18.15
CA GLY A 163 -18.67 16.44 19.53
C GLY A 163 -20.06 16.13 20.06
N GLN A 164 -20.19 15.98 21.38
CA GLN A 164 -21.47 15.83 22.06
C GLN A 164 -21.60 16.88 23.15
N MET A 165 -22.81 17.35 23.37
CA MET A 165 -23.14 18.19 24.53
C MET A 165 -24.34 17.62 25.28
N TRP A 166 -24.34 17.77 26.60
CA TRP A 166 -25.43 17.32 27.46
C TRP A 166 -25.55 18.17 28.72
N ASP A 167 -26.75 18.17 29.30
CA ASP A 167 -27.06 18.82 30.57
C ASP A 167 -27.00 17.82 31.73
N SER A 168 -27.23 18.27 32.97
CA SER A 168 -27.18 17.44 34.18
C SER A 168 -28.58 17.04 34.70
N ALA A 169 -29.58 16.94 33.82
CA ALA A 169 -30.97 16.73 34.24
C ALA A 169 -31.21 15.36 34.92
N GLY A 170 -30.41 14.35 34.60
CA GLY A 170 -30.39 13.04 35.23
C GLY A 170 -29.87 13.02 36.67
N GLN A 171 -29.39 14.15 37.23
CA GLN A 171 -28.83 14.21 38.60
C GLN A 171 -29.84 14.40 39.75
N THR A 172 -31.17 14.29 39.56
CA THR A 172 -32.16 14.52 40.67
C THR A 172 -32.90 13.25 41.09
N GLU A 173 -33.02 12.82 42.36
CA GLU A 173 -32.82 13.45 43.68
C GLU A 173 -32.24 12.46 44.73
N GLU A 174 -31.23 12.85 45.52
CA GLU A 174 -31.16 12.39 46.92
C GLU A 174 -32.27 13.13 47.72
N PRO A 175 -33.13 12.44 48.48
CA PRO A 175 -34.17 13.13 49.24
C PRO A 175 -33.55 13.96 50.35
N SER A 176 -33.54 15.28 50.16
CA SER A 176 -33.21 16.21 51.24
C SER A 176 -34.21 16.04 52.40
N ALA A 177 -33.67 15.70 53.57
CA ALA A 177 -34.45 15.51 54.77
C ALA A 177 -34.89 16.86 55.34
N GLU A 178 -36.03 17.43 54.93
CA GLU A 178 -36.81 18.36 55.75
C GLU A 178 -38.25 18.66 55.24
N GLY A 179 -39.26 18.22 56.01
CA GLY A 179 -40.67 18.67 55.97
C GLY A 179 -41.59 17.88 55.02
N VAL A 180 -42.68 17.19 55.41
CA VAL A 180 -43.73 17.52 56.38
C VAL A 180 -44.25 16.22 57.02
N ARG A 181 -44.28 16.16 58.35
CA ARG A 181 -44.93 15.07 59.10
C ARG A 181 -46.44 15.10 58.89
N THR A 182 -46.98 14.06 58.25
CA THR A 182 -48.35 13.61 58.52
C THR A 182 -48.30 12.19 59.06
N GLN A 183 -48.70 12.05 60.32
CA GLN A 183 -48.86 10.76 60.99
C GLN A 183 -50.07 10.03 60.37
N LEU A 184 -49.88 8.79 59.91
CA LEU A 184 -50.73 7.62 60.22
C LEU A 184 -50.30 6.38 59.41
N ALA A 185 -50.23 5.25 60.14
CA ALA A 185 -50.16 3.84 59.71
C ALA A 185 -48.78 3.22 59.40
N VAL A 186 -48.51 2.17 60.17
CA VAL A 186 -47.36 1.26 60.19
C VAL A 186 -47.66 0.06 59.28
N SER A 187 -46.79 -0.28 58.33
CA SER A 187 -46.42 -1.66 57.93
C SER A 187 -45.39 -1.67 56.79
N ASP A 188 -44.36 -2.51 57.00
CA ASP A 188 -43.27 -2.96 56.12
C ASP A 188 -42.29 -1.94 55.50
N GLU A 189 -41.04 -2.04 55.96
CA GLU A 189 -39.83 -1.54 55.30
C GLU A 189 -39.64 -2.26 53.95
N THR A 190 -40.19 -1.70 52.88
CA THR A 190 -39.57 -1.84 51.57
C THR A 190 -38.43 -0.82 51.49
N SER A 191 -37.21 -1.30 51.63
CA SER A 191 -36.00 -0.57 51.22
C SER A 191 -36.18 -0.07 49.80
N ALA A 192 -35.84 1.20 49.54
CA ALA A 192 -35.68 1.71 48.18
C ALA A 192 -34.76 0.75 47.38
N PRO A 193 -35.00 0.56 46.07
CA PRO A 193 -34.09 -0.18 45.21
C PRO A 193 -32.66 0.28 45.47
N ALA A 194 -31.73 -0.65 45.70
CA ALA A 194 -30.33 -0.29 45.74
C ALA A 194 -29.96 0.12 44.32
N GLU A 195 -29.62 1.40 44.15
CA GLU A 195 -29.10 1.92 42.89
C GLU A 195 -27.88 1.09 42.50
N VAL A 196 -27.86 0.55 41.28
CA VAL A 196 -26.66 -0.06 40.74
C VAL A 196 -25.65 1.08 40.65
N PRO A 197 -24.49 1.03 41.34
CA PRO A 197 -23.49 2.08 41.21
C PRO A 197 -23.19 2.23 39.72
N ASP A 198 -23.38 3.43 39.19
CA ASP A 198 -22.92 3.75 37.86
C ASP A 198 -21.45 4.17 38.00
N PRO A 199 -20.47 3.34 37.59
CA PRO A 199 -19.05 3.68 37.65
C PRO A 199 -18.66 4.72 36.60
N VAL A 200 -19.63 5.25 35.83
CA VAL A 200 -19.42 6.35 34.89
C VAL A 200 -18.92 7.57 35.67
N GLU A 201 -17.65 7.90 35.43
CA GLU A 201 -17.00 9.05 36.03
C GLU A 201 -17.80 10.32 35.70
N GLU A 202 -18.12 11.13 36.72
CA GLU A 202 -18.98 12.30 36.58
C GLU A 202 -18.45 13.28 35.52
N GLY A 203 -19.34 13.76 34.64
CA GLY A 203 -19.00 14.73 33.59
C GLY A 203 -18.29 14.16 32.37
N THR A 204 -18.17 12.83 32.26
CA THR A 204 -17.53 12.16 31.13
C THR A 204 -18.52 11.55 30.13
N GLN A 205 -19.81 11.85 30.16
CA GLN A 205 -20.82 11.43 29.14
C GLN A 205 -22.23 11.74 29.66
N PRO A 206 -23.26 11.73 28.80
CA PRO A 206 -24.64 11.82 29.23
C PRO A 206 -25.03 10.64 30.13
N ARG A 207 -25.82 10.94 31.17
CA ARG A 207 -26.48 9.97 32.06
C ARG A 207 -27.94 9.77 31.63
N ALA A 208 -28.54 8.69 32.13
CA ALA A 208 -29.96 8.44 31.93
C ALA A 208 -30.81 9.61 32.48
N GLY A 209 -31.57 10.26 31.60
CA GLY A 209 -32.39 11.43 31.93
C GLY A 209 -31.77 12.78 31.56
N ASP A 210 -30.50 12.81 31.15
CA ASP A 210 -29.89 14.00 30.56
C ASP A 210 -30.45 14.24 29.15
N THR A 211 -30.53 15.51 28.73
CA THR A 211 -30.78 15.86 27.34
C THR A 211 -29.45 16.02 26.62
N SER A 212 -29.22 15.29 25.53
CA SER A 212 -27.98 15.34 24.75
C SER A 212 -28.20 15.83 23.32
N ALA A 213 -27.15 16.41 22.71
CA ALA A 213 -27.14 16.83 21.31
C ALA A 213 -25.76 16.60 20.67
N VAL A 214 -25.74 16.28 19.38
CA VAL A 214 -24.51 16.09 18.59
C VAL A 214 -24.09 17.42 17.95
N MET A 215 -22.80 17.74 18.05
CA MET A 215 -22.16 18.93 17.49
C MET A 215 -21.12 18.53 16.44
N PRO A 216 -21.46 18.62 15.14
CA PRO A 216 -20.50 18.34 14.08
C PRO A 216 -19.29 19.28 14.15
N VAL A 217 -18.11 18.72 13.93
CA VAL A 217 -16.84 19.41 13.78
C VAL A 217 -16.77 19.98 12.37
N GLN A 218 -16.42 21.26 12.27
CA GLN A 218 -16.14 21.97 11.03
C GLN A 218 -14.64 22.19 10.92
N VAL A 219 -14.06 21.80 9.78
CA VAL A 219 -12.64 21.99 9.47
C VAL A 219 -12.53 23.01 8.34
N ASP A 220 -11.94 24.16 8.64
CA ASP A 220 -11.73 25.27 7.70
C ASP A 220 -10.27 25.72 7.74
N GLY A 221 -9.45 25.19 6.82
CA GLY A 221 -8.03 25.52 6.75
C GLY A 221 -7.27 25.14 8.03
N ASP A 222 -6.76 26.13 8.74
CA ASP A 222 -6.01 25.98 10.00
C ASP A 222 -6.90 26.07 11.25
N THR A 223 -8.22 25.92 11.10
CA THR A 223 -9.18 26.04 12.22
C THR A 223 -10.13 24.86 12.26
N VAL A 224 -10.28 24.28 13.46
CA VAL A 224 -11.34 23.33 13.81
C VAL A 224 -12.36 24.03 14.69
N SER A 225 -13.65 23.85 14.41
CA SER A 225 -14.69 24.47 15.22
C SER A 225 -15.91 23.60 15.44
N VAL A 226 -16.58 23.80 16.58
CA VAL A 226 -17.88 23.18 16.89
C VAL A 226 -18.89 24.26 17.23
N LYS A 227 -20.16 23.98 16.90
CA LYS A 227 -21.28 24.86 17.21
C LYS A 227 -22.22 24.16 18.20
N PRO A 228 -22.21 24.58 19.48
CA PRO A 228 -23.17 24.07 20.46
C PRO A 228 -24.62 24.33 20.09
N ASP A 229 -25.50 23.38 20.42
CA ASP A 229 -26.95 23.52 20.38
C ASP A 229 -27.38 24.53 21.44
N LEU A 230 -27.85 25.70 21.01
CA LEU A 230 -28.20 26.79 21.91
C LEU A 230 -29.50 26.53 22.68
N ASP A 231 -30.38 25.69 22.15
CA ASP A 231 -31.63 25.33 22.80
C ASP A 231 -31.37 24.38 23.98
N LEU A 232 -30.37 23.51 23.86
CA LEU A 232 -29.86 22.71 24.98
C LEU A 232 -28.94 23.52 25.92
N LEU A 233 -28.08 24.38 25.39
CA LEU A 233 -27.13 25.15 26.22
C LEU A 233 -27.81 26.20 27.10
N ARG A 234 -28.96 26.75 26.66
CA ARG A 234 -29.66 27.89 27.30
C ARG A 234 -31.17 27.66 27.49
N GLY A 235 -31.63 26.42 27.28
CA GLY A 235 -33.02 26.03 27.36
C GLY A 235 -33.63 26.26 28.74
N LYS A 236 -34.96 26.42 28.78
CA LYS A 236 -35.68 26.56 30.06
C LYS A 236 -35.63 25.30 30.93
N GLY A 237 -35.36 24.15 30.32
CA GLY A 237 -35.25 22.84 30.99
C GLY A 237 -33.81 22.43 31.30
N THR A 238 -32.81 23.19 30.87
CA THR A 238 -31.39 22.85 31.01
C THR A 238 -30.96 22.87 32.47
N ILE A 239 -30.37 21.78 32.95
CA ILE A 239 -29.78 21.68 34.28
C ILE A 239 -28.25 21.78 34.18
N TYR A 240 -27.64 22.69 34.94
CA TYR A 240 -26.18 22.88 34.93
C TYR A 240 -25.48 22.05 36.00
N PRO A 241 -24.23 21.59 35.79
CA PRO A 241 -23.35 21.92 34.66
C PRO A 241 -23.78 21.33 33.31
N VAL A 242 -23.49 22.05 32.23
CA VAL A 242 -23.59 21.54 30.84
C VAL A 242 -22.19 21.20 30.37
N TYR A 243 -22.04 20.04 29.76
CA TYR A 243 -20.76 19.53 29.25
C TYR A 243 -20.75 19.61 27.72
N ILE A 244 -19.61 19.99 27.13
CA ILE A 244 -19.40 20.10 25.68
C ILE A 244 -18.08 19.41 25.35
N ASP A 245 -18.13 18.34 24.54
CA ASP A 245 -16.99 17.43 24.34
C ASP A 245 -16.74 17.09 22.86
N PRO A 246 -15.66 17.60 22.25
CA PRO A 246 -15.09 17.06 21.02
C PRO A 246 -13.82 16.24 21.32
N SER A 247 -13.86 14.90 21.27
CA SER A 247 -12.70 14.02 21.52
C SER A 247 -11.94 13.59 20.24
N VAL A 248 -10.64 13.23 20.35
CA VAL A 248 -9.76 12.76 19.24
C VAL A 248 -8.72 11.72 19.71
N GLY A 249 -8.48 10.65 18.93
CA GLY A 249 -7.47 9.60 19.24
C GLY A 249 -6.99 8.75 18.04
N LEU A 250 -6.10 7.77 18.28
CA LEU A 250 -5.43 6.93 17.24
C LEU A 250 -6.34 5.96 16.47
N GLY A 251 -7.43 5.46 17.06
CA GLY A 251 -8.42 4.63 16.37
C GLY A 251 -7.91 3.38 15.63
N VAL A 252 -6.89 2.71 16.19
CA VAL A 252 -6.27 1.50 15.62
C VAL A 252 -7.16 0.27 15.79
N SER A 253 -7.79 0.12 16.96
CA SER A 253 -8.94 -0.77 17.21
C SER A 253 -10.14 0.10 17.59
N GLU A 254 -11.33 -0.31 17.17
CA GLU A 254 -12.54 0.48 17.43
C GLU A 254 -13.47 -0.24 18.38
N ARG A 255 -14.14 0.54 19.23
CA ARG A 255 -15.19 0.03 20.09
C ARG A 255 -16.27 1.08 20.26
N THR A 256 -17.51 0.65 20.36
CA THR A 256 -18.63 1.54 20.59
C THR A 256 -19.76 0.84 21.33
N VAL A 257 -20.52 1.60 22.11
CA VAL A 257 -21.82 1.17 22.62
C VAL A 257 -22.89 2.05 21.99
N LEU A 258 -23.92 1.43 21.44
CA LEU A 258 -25.06 2.11 20.84
C LEU A 258 -26.30 1.87 21.70
N SER A 259 -27.02 2.94 22.03
CA SER A 259 -28.24 2.90 22.83
C SER A 259 -29.47 3.29 22.02
N SER A 260 -30.59 2.62 22.29
CA SER A 260 -31.88 2.83 21.59
C SER A 260 -32.53 4.19 21.83
N ASP A 261 -32.07 4.94 22.84
CA ASP A 261 -32.53 6.31 23.14
C ASP A 261 -31.78 7.38 22.33
N GLY A 262 -30.80 6.98 21.51
CA GLY A 262 -30.06 7.87 20.61
C GLY A 262 -28.63 8.16 21.10
N ASP A 263 -28.28 7.77 22.32
CA ASP A 263 -26.91 7.93 22.82
C ASP A 263 -25.95 6.91 22.16
N LYS A 264 -24.71 7.35 21.99
CA LYS A 264 -23.60 6.52 21.50
C LYS A 264 -22.35 6.79 22.35
N PHE A 265 -21.56 5.76 22.57
CA PHE A 265 -20.34 5.84 23.38
C PHE A 265 -19.16 5.32 22.55
N TRP A 266 -18.66 6.17 21.66
CA TRP A 266 -17.54 5.87 20.79
C TRP A 266 -16.23 5.81 21.59
N GLN A 267 -15.43 4.76 21.40
CA GLN A 267 -14.15 4.54 22.10
C GLN A 267 -14.28 4.66 23.63
N PHE A 268 -15.35 4.12 24.19
CA PHE A 268 -15.68 4.19 25.60
C PHE A 268 -14.58 3.60 26.50
N ASN A 269 -14.48 4.07 27.74
CA ASN A 269 -13.53 3.57 28.75
C ASN A 269 -14.31 3.04 29.96
N GLY A 270 -13.85 1.94 30.55
CA GLY A 270 -14.52 1.24 31.63
C GLY A 270 -15.65 0.33 31.13
N ASP A 271 -16.57 -0.05 32.02
CA ASP A 271 -17.59 -1.05 31.70
C ASP A 271 -18.94 -0.45 31.30
N TYR A 272 -19.62 -1.11 30.36
CA TYR A 272 -20.94 -0.69 29.88
C TYR A 272 -21.92 -1.83 29.77
N GLY A 273 -23.20 -1.47 29.87
CA GLY A 273 -24.30 -2.41 29.77
C GLY A 273 -24.60 -2.88 28.35
N VAL A 274 -25.04 -4.13 28.25
CA VAL A 274 -25.51 -4.83 27.05
C VAL A 274 -26.88 -5.45 27.37
N GLY A 275 -27.86 -5.28 26.47
CA GLY A 275 -29.23 -5.81 26.62
C GLY A 275 -30.27 -4.74 26.95
N ARG A 276 -31.39 -5.12 27.57
CA ARG A 276 -32.48 -4.20 27.93
C ARG A 276 -32.24 -3.57 29.29
N CYS A 277 -32.01 -2.27 29.33
CA CYS A 277 -32.00 -1.55 30.59
C CYS A 277 -33.41 -1.15 31.02
N SER A 278 -33.87 -1.70 32.14
CA SER A 278 -35.18 -1.40 32.73
C SER A 278 -35.16 -1.67 34.25
N VAL A 279 -36.33 -1.86 34.84
CA VAL A 279 -36.51 -2.28 36.23
C VAL A 279 -36.69 -3.80 36.29
N SER A 280 -35.90 -4.49 37.09
CA SER A 280 -36.17 -5.90 37.44
C SER A 280 -35.78 -6.20 38.90
N GLY A 281 -36.70 -6.83 39.64
CA GLY A 281 -36.52 -7.05 41.08
C GLY A 281 -36.18 -5.73 41.83
N PRO A 282 -35.15 -5.72 42.69
CA PRO A 282 -34.74 -4.52 43.45
C PRO A 282 -33.73 -3.63 42.70
N TYR A 283 -33.48 -3.86 41.40
CA TYR A 283 -32.44 -3.17 40.63
C TYR A 283 -33.05 -2.31 39.52
N TYR A 284 -32.42 -1.17 39.27
CA TYR A 284 -32.79 -0.17 38.27
C TYR A 284 -31.52 0.30 37.56
N CYS A 285 -31.55 0.41 36.24
CA CYS A 285 -30.41 0.93 35.46
C CYS A 285 -30.75 2.14 34.56
N GLY A 286 -32.02 2.62 34.53
CA GLY A 286 -32.40 3.80 33.73
C GLY A 286 -33.75 3.75 32.99
N SER A 287 -33.95 4.72 32.10
CA SER A 287 -35.19 5.07 31.40
C SER A 287 -35.53 4.18 30.18
N ASN A 288 -35.56 2.86 30.35
CA ASN A 288 -36.13 1.92 29.37
C ASN A 288 -35.48 1.98 27.97
N TYR A 289 -34.17 1.75 27.89
CA TYR A 289 -33.41 1.69 26.63
C TYR A 289 -32.72 0.32 26.43
N THR A 290 -32.15 0.07 25.26
CA THR A 290 -31.42 -1.16 24.93
C THR A 290 -30.04 -0.82 24.41
N ASN A 291 -29.02 -1.51 24.90
CA ASN A 291 -27.62 -1.33 24.48
C ASN A 291 -27.07 -2.53 23.71
N ARG A 292 -26.22 -2.22 22.72
CA ARG A 292 -25.36 -3.17 21.99
C ARG A 292 -23.92 -2.67 22.01
N MET A 293 -22.96 -3.59 22.19
CA MET A 293 -21.54 -3.26 22.33
C MET A 293 -20.74 -3.89 21.19
N TYR A 294 -19.81 -3.15 20.60
CA TYR A 294 -19.06 -3.57 19.41
C TYR A 294 -17.55 -3.45 19.65
N PHE A 295 -16.78 -4.40 19.10
CA PHE A 295 -15.32 -4.40 19.07
C PHE A 295 -14.84 -4.72 17.64
N GLU A 296 -13.93 -3.92 17.11
CA GLU A 296 -13.36 -4.09 15.77
C GLU A 296 -11.85 -4.35 15.82
N PHE A 297 -11.41 -5.40 15.13
CA PHE A 297 -10.03 -5.86 15.08
C PHE A 297 -9.37 -5.62 13.69
N SER A 298 -8.05 -5.41 13.69
CA SER A 298 -7.19 -5.27 12.47
C SER A 298 -6.40 -6.56 12.17
N PRO A 299 -6.19 -6.92 10.88
CA PRO A 299 -5.64 -8.22 10.50
C PRO A 299 -4.11 -8.35 10.62
N SER A 300 -3.37 -7.25 10.85
CA SER A 300 -1.94 -7.14 10.50
C SER A 300 -1.01 -8.24 11.04
N LYS A 301 -1.29 -8.84 12.21
CA LYS A 301 -0.47 -9.95 12.76
C LYS A 301 -0.98 -11.36 12.44
N LEU A 302 -2.23 -11.51 11.98
CA LEU A 302 -2.81 -12.78 11.54
C LEU A 302 -2.66 -13.00 10.04
N ALA A 303 -2.34 -11.95 9.31
CA ALA A 303 -2.30 -11.97 7.88
C ALA A 303 -1.32 -13.05 7.36
N GLY A 304 -1.84 -13.94 6.51
CA GLY A 304 -1.10 -15.03 5.89
C GLY A 304 -0.89 -16.24 6.79
N LYS A 305 -1.53 -16.27 7.96
CA LYS A 305 -1.53 -17.43 8.87
C LYS A 305 -2.75 -18.33 8.60
N TYR A 306 -2.61 -19.61 8.91
CA TYR A 306 -3.72 -20.56 8.88
C TYR A 306 -4.31 -20.68 10.27
N VAL A 307 -5.48 -20.08 10.45
CA VAL A 307 -6.23 -20.13 11.71
C VAL A 307 -6.72 -21.55 11.94
N LEU A 308 -6.32 -22.13 13.07
CA LEU A 308 -6.70 -23.46 13.53
C LEU A 308 -7.92 -23.41 14.42
N ASP A 309 -7.96 -22.41 15.31
CA ASP A 309 -8.99 -22.18 16.30
C ASP A 309 -9.00 -20.70 16.69
N ALA A 310 -10.18 -20.15 16.96
CA ALA A 310 -10.34 -18.78 17.40
C ALA A 310 -11.29 -18.70 18.60
N THR A 311 -10.96 -17.82 19.54
CA THR A 311 -11.78 -17.52 20.72
C THR A 311 -11.85 -16.03 20.89
N PHE A 312 -13.06 -15.47 20.87
CA PHE A 312 -13.30 -14.11 21.32
C PHE A 312 -13.60 -14.14 22.81
N ARG A 313 -13.09 -13.19 23.58
CA ARG A 313 -13.43 -13.09 25.00
C ARG A 313 -13.64 -11.65 25.44
N ALA A 314 -14.64 -11.44 26.29
CA ALA A 314 -14.95 -10.17 26.93
C ALA A 314 -15.07 -10.36 28.44
N TYR A 315 -14.74 -9.35 29.23
CA TYR A 315 -14.75 -9.44 30.68
C TYR A 315 -16.09 -8.96 31.25
N GLU A 316 -16.90 -9.87 31.78
CA GLU A 316 -18.19 -9.53 32.41
C GLU A 316 -17.94 -9.06 33.84
N THR A 317 -18.24 -7.79 34.11
CA THR A 317 -18.05 -7.12 35.41
C THR A 317 -19.30 -7.15 36.27
N TRP A 318 -20.48 -7.36 35.68
CA TRP A 318 -21.75 -7.38 36.41
C TRP A 318 -22.93 -7.98 35.62
N SER A 319 -23.93 -8.52 36.32
CA SER A 319 -25.19 -9.01 35.74
C SER A 319 -26.42 -8.61 36.57
N PHE A 320 -27.57 -8.46 35.91
CA PHE A 320 -28.82 -8.10 36.57
C PHE A 320 -29.38 -9.23 37.47
N ALA A 321 -29.39 -10.46 36.96
CA ALA A 321 -29.91 -11.65 37.64
C ALA A 321 -28.80 -12.65 37.98
N CYS A 322 -28.93 -13.36 39.10
CA CYS A 322 -28.03 -14.48 39.44
C CYS A 322 -28.22 -15.69 38.51
N ASP A 323 -29.44 -15.87 37.98
CA ASP A 323 -29.73 -16.92 37.02
C ASP A 323 -29.13 -16.53 35.65
N PRO A 324 -28.42 -17.45 34.98
CA PRO A 324 -27.83 -17.15 33.69
C PRO A 324 -28.84 -16.72 32.63
N LYS A 325 -28.41 -15.86 31.72
CA LYS A 325 -29.14 -15.41 30.54
C LYS A 325 -28.23 -15.50 29.32
N TRP A 326 -28.83 -15.62 28.13
CA TRP A 326 -28.09 -15.77 26.88
C TRP A 326 -27.53 -14.43 26.39
N VAL A 327 -26.26 -14.44 26.02
CA VAL A 327 -25.56 -13.38 25.29
C VAL A 327 -25.13 -13.94 23.96
N ASP A 328 -25.45 -13.24 22.88
CA ASP A 328 -25.02 -13.60 21.52
C ASP A 328 -23.80 -12.74 21.14
N LEU A 329 -22.85 -13.37 20.45
CA LEU A 329 -21.75 -12.75 19.72
C LEU A 329 -22.09 -12.79 18.24
N GLU A 330 -22.22 -11.62 17.63
CA GLU A 330 -22.63 -11.46 16.24
C GLU A 330 -21.53 -10.77 15.45
N ARG A 331 -21.33 -11.17 14.20
CA ARG A 331 -20.53 -10.40 13.23
C ARG A 331 -21.40 -9.35 12.58
N THR A 332 -20.86 -8.16 12.37
CA THR A 332 -21.53 -7.06 11.69
C THR A 332 -20.68 -6.44 10.59
N ASP A 333 -21.24 -5.49 9.85
CA ASP A 333 -20.44 -4.52 9.10
C ASP A 333 -19.51 -3.72 10.05
N ASN A 334 -18.56 -3.01 9.44
CA ASN A 334 -17.61 -2.17 10.16
C ASN A 334 -18.32 -1.04 10.93
N ILE A 335 -17.68 -0.57 11.97
CA ILE A 335 -18.13 0.61 12.71
C ILE A 335 -17.33 1.84 12.27
N SER A 336 -17.87 3.01 12.59
CA SER A 336 -17.18 4.29 12.45
C SER A 336 -17.73 5.27 13.49
N GLU A 337 -17.10 6.43 13.63
CA GLU A 337 -17.63 7.52 14.44
C GLU A 337 -19.05 7.97 14.01
N GLY A 338 -19.45 7.63 12.78
CA GLY A 338 -20.76 7.86 12.20
C GLY A 338 -21.83 6.85 12.59
N THR A 339 -21.49 5.67 13.10
CA THR A 339 -22.45 4.62 13.45
C THR A 339 -23.45 5.08 14.52
N ARG A 340 -24.74 4.74 14.35
CA ARG A 340 -25.86 5.07 15.26
C ARG A 340 -26.77 3.86 15.46
N TRP A 341 -27.62 3.90 16.48
CA TRP A 341 -28.65 2.88 16.70
C TRP A 341 -29.55 2.70 15.46
N PRO A 342 -29.89 1.47 15.04
CA PRO A 342 -29.72 0.17 15.73
C PRO A 342 -28.33 -0.48 15.58
N GLY A 343 -27.41 0.15 14.85
CA GLY A 343 -26.08 -0.37 14.52
C GLY A 343 -25.95 -0.87 13.08
N PRO A 344 -24.75 -1.31 12.68
CA PRO A 344 -24.48 -1.91 11.38
C PRO A 344 -25.31 -3.16 11.13
N THR A 345 -25.38 -3.60 9.88
CA THR A 345 -26.11 -4.83 9.51
C THR A 345 -25.51 -6.01 10.25
N GLN A 346 -26.37 -6.81 10.88
CA GLN A 346 -25.97 -8.10 11.44
C GLN A 346 -25.81 -9.09 10.29
N LEU A 347 -24.62 -9.67 10.18
CA LEU A 347 -24.27 -10.56 9.06
C LEU A 347 -24.43 -12.03 9.45
N ASP A 348 -23.94 -12.40 10.64
CA ASP A 348 -23.81 -13.80 11.02
C ASP A 348 -23.58 -13.98 12.53
N GLN A 349 -24.03 -15.11 13.09
CA GLN A 349 -23.87 -15.41 14.52
C GLN A 349 -22.56 -16.17 14.76
N MET A 350 -21.64 -15.59 15.53
CA MET A 350 -20.31 -16.16 15.77
C MET A 350 -20.29 -17.11 16.97
N GLY A 351 -21.17 -16.90 17.94
CA GLY A 351 -21.37 -17.81 19.06
C GLY A 351 -22.35 -17.27 20.10
N ASP A 352 -22.78 -18.10 21.04
CA ASP A 352 -23.59 -17.65 22.17
C ASP A 352 -23.19 -18.26 23.52
N ARG A 353 -23.59 -17.61 24.63
CA ARG A 353 -23.27 -18.06 25.99
C ARG A 353 -24.41 -17.85 26.98
N TYR A 354 -24.73 -18.91 27.72
CA TYR A 354 -25.66 -18.87 28.84
C TYR A 354 -24.91 -18.65 30.16
N ILE A 355 -24.81 -17.39 30.61
CA ILE A 355 -23.90 -17.01 31.70
C ILE A 355 -24.48 -15.95 32.65
N SER A 356 -23.90 -15.83 33.85
CA SER A 356 -24.05 -14.72 34.81
C SER A 356 -22.75 -14.55 35.61
N ALA A 357 -22.21 -13.33 35.67
CA ALA A 357 -20.98 -13.00 36.40
C ALA A 357 -21.06 -11.65 37.14
N GLY A 358 -20.04 -11.36 37.96
CA GLY A 358 -19.82 -10.02 38.54
C GLY A 358 -20.73 -9.63 39.72
N ARG A 359 -21.47 -10.59 40.28
CA ARG A 359 -22.34 -10.37 41.47
C ARG A 359 -21.66 -10.68 42.80
N GLY A 360 -20.43 -11.19 42.77
CA GLY A 360 -19.65 -11.60 43.93
C GLY A 360 -20.46 -12.46 44.88
N THR A 361 -20.48 -12.07 46.16
CA THR A 361 -21.18 -12.79 47.25
C THR A 361 -22.69 -12.52 47.31
N GLN A 362 -23.26 -11.71 46.41
CA GLN A 362 -24.69 -11.39 46.38
C GLN A 362 -25.56 -12.53 45.81
N CYS A 363 -24.96 -13.52 45.16
CA CYS A 363 -25.63 -14.73 44.67
C CYS A 363 -25.29 -15.95 45.54
N SER A 364 -26.19 -16.94 45.54
CA SER A 364 -25.93 -18.24 46.17
C SER A 364 -25.22 -19.14 45.18
N SER A 365 -23.99 -19.55 45.56
CA SER A 365 -22.78 -19.64 44.72
C SER A 365 -22.25 -18.26 44.32
N GLU A 366 -21.02 -17.98 44.74
CA GLU A 366 -20.33 -16.71 44.47
C GLU A 366 -20.07 -16.58 42.96
N GLN A 367 -20.36 -15.40 42.40
CA GLN A 367 -20.19 -15.08 40.98
C GLN A 367 -19.19 -13.95 40.80
N PRO A 368 -17.86 -14.20 40.84
CA PRO A 368 -16.86 -13.16 40.59
C PRO A 368 -16.93 -12.64 39.15
N ASP A 369 -16.30 -11.50 38.91
CA ASP A 369 -16.01 -11.00 37.56
C ASP A 369 -15.20 -12.06 36.79
N GLN A 370 -15.51 -12.25 35.51
CA GLN A 370 -14.84 -13.29 34.73
C GLN A 370 -14.79 -12.99 33.23
N TRP A 371 -13.80 -13.59 32.57
CA TRP A 371 -13.76 -13.65 31.11
C TRP A 371 -14.84 -14.61 30.60
N VAL A 372 -15.70 -14.10 29.72
CA VAL A 372 -16.65 -14.89 28.94
C VAL A 372 -16.01 -15.18 27.60
N GLU A 373 -15.77 -16.45 27.30
CA GLU A 373 -15.14 -16.90 26.05
C GLU A 373 -16.20 -17.38 25.07
N PHE A 374 -16.18 -16.92 23.84
CA PHE A 374 -17.02 -17.37 22.72
C PHE A 374 -16.13 -18.14 21.73
N ASN A 375 -16.52 -19.37 21.41
CA ASN A 375 -15.78 -20.26 20.53
C ASN A 375 -16.76 -21.20 19.82
N ASP A 376 -16.38 -21.71 18.65
CA ASP A 376 -17.24 -22.61 17.87
C ASP A 376 -17.62 -23.87 18.67
N SER A 377 -18.93 -24.11 18.79
CA SER A 377 -19.51 -25.29 19.39
C SER A 377 -19.67 -26.39 18.35
N THR A 378 -19.07 -27.55 18.59
CA THR A 378 -19.31 -28.73 17.73
C THR A 378 -20.76 -29.26 17.74
N LYS A 379 -21.63 -28.68 18.59
CA LYS A 379 -23.03 -29.09 18.74
C LYS A 379 -24.00 -28.19 17.97
N GLU A 380 -23.56 -27.00 17.59
CA GLU A 380 -24.37 -25.96 16.96
C GLU A 380 -23.73 -25.62 15.60
N GLY A 381 -24.53 -25.60 14.54
CA GLY A 381 -24.01 -25.55 13.16
C GLY A 381 -23.91 -24.14 12.59
N ASP A 382 -24.43 -23.17 13.34
CA ASP A 382 -24.53 -21.75 13.05
C ASP A 382 -23.35 -20.95 13.60
N GLU A 383 -22.56 -21.48 14.55
CA GLU A 383 -21.36 -20.82 15.06
C GLU A 383 -20.13 -21.08 14.17
N ASN A 384 -19.44 -20.02 13.73
CA ASN A 384 -18.37 -20.15 12.72
C ASN A 384 -17.19 -19.15 12.87
N LEU A 385 -16.94 -18.66 14.08
CA LEU A 385 -15.87 -17.70 14.40
C LEU A 385 -14.51 -18.13 13.84
N THR A 386 -14.14 -19.42 13.93
CA THR A 386 -12.84 -19.89 13.43
C THR A 386 -12.71 -19.71 11.92
N SER A 387 -13.75 -20.03 11.14
CA SER A 387 -13.74 -19.81 9.69
C SER A 387 -13.76 -18.33 9.32
N THR A 388 -14.50 -17.51 10.05
CA THR A 388 -14.54 -16.06 9.84
C THR A 388 -13.17 -15.42 10.11
N VAL A 389 -12.53 -15.77 11.23
CA VAL A 389 -11.16 -15.31 11.55
C VAL A 389 -10.14 -15.86 10.55
N ARG A 390 -10.39 -17.02 9.93
CA ARG A 390 -9.58 -17.53 8.83
C ARG A 390 -9.71 -16.67 7.56
N SER A 391 -10.92 -16.27 7.16
CA SER A 391 -11.12 -15.33 6.03
C SER A 391 -10.48 -13.97 6.32
N PHE A 392 -10.54 -13.51 7.58
CA PHE A 392 -9.86 -12.30 8.04
C PHE A 392 -8.33 -12.40 7.94
N ALA A 393 -7.74 -13.51 8.42
CA ALA A 393 -6.31 -13.81 8.27
C ALA A 393 -5.87 -13.95 6.80
N ASP A 394 -6.80 -14.30 5.91
CA ASP A 394 -6.57 -14.40 4.46
C ASP A 394 -6.71 -13.07 3.73
N GLY A 395 -6.93 -11.97 4.44
CA GLY A 395 -7.03 -10.63 3.87
C GLY A 395 -8.31 -10.41 3.07
N LYS A 396 -9.29 -11.32 3.23
CA LYS A 396 -10.57 -11.22 2.53
C LYS A 396 -11.60 -10.37 3.27
N ILE A 397 -11.33 -10.09 4.54
CA ILE A 397 -12.08 -9.17 5.39
C ILE A 397 -11.06 -8.13 5.87
N ALA A 398 -11.30 -6.84 5.62
CA ALA A 398 -10.35 -5.80 6.02
C ALA A 398 -10.35 -5.52 7.53
N ARG A 399 -11.52 -5.65 8.18
CA ARG A 399 -11.77 -5.39 9.60
C ARG A 399 -12.76 -6.42 10.14
N LEU A 400 -12.49 -6.97 11.32
CA LEU A 400 -13.40 -7.93 11.96
C LEU A 400 -14.16 -7.25 13.09
N THR A 401 -15.45 -7.00 12.89
CA THR A 401 -16.33 -6.32 13.86
C THR A 401 -17.27 -7.32 14.51
N LEU A 402 -17.23 -7.37 15.84
CA LEU A 402 -17.97 -8.29 16.67
C LEU A 402 -18.85 -7.53 17.66
N MET A 403 -20.13 -7.88 17.71
CA MET A 403 -21.16 -7.29 18.56
C MET A 403 -21.55 -8.25 19.69
N LEU A 404 -21.58 -7.75 20.92
CA LEU A 404 -22.26 -8.37 22.05
C LEU A 404 -23.68 -7.81 22.17
N ARG A 405 -24.66 -8.71 22.26
CA ARG A 405 -26.06 -8.37 22.52
C ARG A 405 -26.73 -9.41 23.42
N ALA A 406 -27.77 -9.00 24.15
CA ALA A 406 -28.65 -9.97 24.79
C ALA A 406 -29.46 -10.72 23.72
N LYS A 407 -29.62 -12.04 23.86
CA LYS A 407 -30.44 -12.83 22.92
C LYS A 407 -31.89 -12.33 22.90
N ASP A 408 -32.43 -12.04 24.09
CA ASP A 408 -33.73 -11.40 24.29
C ASP A 408 -33.56 -9.97 24.80
N GLU A 409 -33.51 -9.01 23.86
CA GLU A 409 -33.44 -7.57 24.16
C GLU A 409 -34.77 -6.99 24.69
N SER A 410 -35.77 -7.83 25.00
CA SER A 410 -36.99 -7.44 25.71
C SER A 410 -36.99 -7.84 27.19
N ASP A 411 -36.09 -8.74 27.61
CA ASP A 411 -35.95 -9.20 28.99
C ASP A 411 -34.95 -8.34 29.79
N PRO A 412 -35.42 -7.55 30.78
CA PRO A 412 -34.52 -6.75 31.61
C PRO A 412 -33.54 -7.57 32.47
N GLU A 413 -33.87 -8.84 32.77
CA GLU A 413 -32.97 -9.71 33.55
C GLU A 413 -31.73 -10.13 32.75
N ALA A 414 -31.76 -9.99 31.42
CA ALA A 414 -30.64 -10.31 30.53
C ALA A 414 -29.55 -9.22 30.48
N TRP A 415 -29.76 -8.08 31.15
CA TRP A 415 -28.78 -6.99 31.18
C TRP A 415 -27.48 -7.37 31.90
N LYS A 416 -26.36 -7.08 31.25
CA LYS A 416 -25.00 -7.40 31.71
C LYS A 416 -24.05 -6.25 31.43
N ARG A 417 -23.00 -6.09 32.24
CA ARG A 417 -21.92 -5.11 32.01
C ARG A 417 -20.64 -5.81 31.59
N PHE A 418 -19.97 -5.26 30.59
CA PHE A 418 -18.69 -5.73 30.09
C PHE A 418 -17.67 -4.59 30.06
N ASP A 419 -16.42 -4.91 30.36
CA ASP A 419 -15.28 -3.99 30.31
C ASP A 419 -14.95 -3.53 28.86
N ASP A 420 -14.17 -2.46 28.71
CA ASP A 420 -13.77 -1.90 27.41
C ASP A 420 -12.69 -2.73 26.68
N ASN A 421 -12.08 -3.68 27.38
CA ASN A 421 -11.15 -4.64 26.81
C ASN A 421 -11.83 -5.95 26.42
N ALA A 422 -11.75 -6.28 25.14
CA ALA A 422 -12.01 -7.60 24.61
C ALA A 422 -10.75 -8.16 23.92
N GLU A 423 -10.64 -9.48 23.86
CA GLU A 423 -9.51 -10.15 23.23
C GLU A 423 -9.94 -11.17 22.19
N LEU A 424 -9.24 -11.16 21.06
CA LEU A 424 -9.28 -12.22 20.07
C LEU A 424 -8.03 -13.09 20.23
N LYS A 425 -8.23 -14.30 20.73
CA LYS A 425 -7.19 -15.32 20.87
C LYS A 425 -7.26 -16.27 19.68
N VAL A 426 -6.14 -16.46 18.99
CA VAL A 426 -6.07 -17.24 17.77
C VAL A 426 -4.93 -18.24 17.85
N ASN A 427 -5.27 -19.52 17.70
CA ASN A 427 -4.29 -20.58 17.48
C ASN A 427 -4.09 -20.73 15.98
N TYR A 428 -2.85 -20.73 15.51
CA TYR A 428 -2.55 -20.76 14.09
C TYR A 428 -1.32 -21.61 13.76
N ALA A 429 -1.27 -22.01 12.49
CA ALA A 429 -0.08 -22.51 11.82
C ALA A 429 0.33 -21.54 10.71
N PHE A 430 1.57 -21.61 10.23
CA PHE A 430 1.99 -20.78 9.10
C PHE A 430 1.51 -21.36 7.78
N LYS A 431 0.90 -20.53 6.91
CA LYS A 431 0.66 -20.93 5.53
C LYS A 431 1.99 -21.01 4.78
N PRO A 432 2.23 -22.07 4.02
CA PRO A 432 3.43 -22.18 3.19
C PRO A 432 3.33 -21.24 1.98
N GLY A 433 4.45 -20.61 1.64
CA GLY A 433 4.67 -19.85 0.41
C GLY A 433 5.20 -20.74 -0.71
N VAL A 434 5.11 -20.27 -1.96
CA VAL A 434 5.70 -20.97 -3.11
C VAL A 434 7.22 -21.01 -2.91
N PRO A 435 7.88 -22.17 -3.01
CA PRO A 435 9.30 -22.26 -2.74
C PRO A 435 10.11 -21.47 -3.77
N THR A 436 11.20 -20.86 -3.32
CA THR A 436 12.18 -20.17 -4.16
C THR A 436 13.33 -21.12 -4.53
N ASP A 437 14.27 -20.70 -5.38
CA ASP A 437 15.46 -21.48 -5.77
C ASP A 437 15.17 -22.91 -6.31
N VAL A 438 13.97 -23.16 -6.85
CA VAL A 438 13.58 -24.46 -7.41
C VAL A 438 14.39 -24.76 -8.67
N GLY A 439 15.02 -25.94 -8.74
CA GLY A 439 15.78 -26.31 -9.94
C GLY A 439 16.44 -27.70 -9.90
N VAL A 440 17.08 -28.03 -11.03
CA VAL A 440 17.79 -29.30 -11.27
C VAL A 440 19.29 -29.05 -11.41
N ILE A 441 20.11 -29.87 -10.77
CA ILE A 441 21.58 -29.88 -10.92
C ILE A 441 21.96 -30.89 -12.02
N PRO A 442 22.55 -30.46 -13.15
CA PRO A 442 22.72 -31.29 -14.35
C PRO A 442 23.86 -32.32 -14.28
N GLY A 443 24.59 -32.38 -13.15
CA GLY A 443 25.82 -33.16 -13.00
C GLY A 443 26.22 -33.33 -11.53
N ASP A 444 27.53 -33.38 -11.25
CA ASP A 444 28.09 -33.43 -9.89
C ASP A 444 28.44 -32.04 -9.31
N GLY A 445 28.00 -30.96 -9.97
CA GLY A 445 28.14 -29.60 -9.48
C GLY A 445 27.19 -29.28 -8.32
N THR A 446 27.14 -28.01 -7.92
CA THR A 446 26.28 -27.54 -6.83
C THR A 446 25.20 -26.55 -7.28
N THR A 447 25.27 -26.09 -8.53
CA THR A 447 24.37 -25.10 -9.11
C THR A 447 23.14 -25.78 -9.70
N ALA A 448 21.96 -25.31 -9.33
CA ALA A 448 20.71 -25.76 -9.89
C ALA A 448 20.18 -24.77 -10.94
N TYR A 449 19.45 -25.31 -11.91
CA TYR A 449 18.93 -24.56 -13.04
C TYR A 449 17.44 -24.86 -13.20
N CYS A 450 16.68 -23.83 -13.57
CA CYS A 450 15.28 -23.98 -13.95
C CYS A 450 15.05 -23.39 -15.35
N LYS A 451 15.15 -24.25 -16.37
CA LYS A 451 14.77 -23.87 -17.74
C LYS A 451 13.24 -23.92 -17.85
N THR A 452 12.61 -22.85 -18.31
CA THR A 452 11.14 -22.72 -18.29
C THR A 452 10.45 -23.20 -19.56
N SER A 453 11.21 -23.68 -20.55
CA SER A 453 10.68 -24.14 -21.84
C SER A 453 11.11 -25.56 -22.16
N SER A 454 10.18 -26.35 -22.69
CA SER A 454 10.41 -27.73 -23.17
C SER A 454 11.24 -27.77 -24.46
N SER A 455 11.30 -26.67 -25.21
CA SER A 455 12.05 -26.55 -26.47
C SER A 455 13.53 -26.19 -26.26
N ASP A 456 13.90 -25.64 -25.10
CA ASP A 456 15.29 -25.47 -24.63
C ASP A 456 15.46 -26.04 -23.20
N PRO A 457 15.32 -27.36 -23.02
CA PRO A 457 15.42 -27.99 -21.71
C PRO A 457 16.88 -28.01 -21.22
N LEU A 458 17.07 -28.03 -19.90
CA LEU A 458 18.39 -28.23 -19.30
C LEU A 458 18.94 -29.62 -19.67
N ILE A 459 20.13 -29.70 -20.26
CA ILE A 459 20.77 -31.00 -20.52
C ILE A 459 21.42 -31.51 -19.22
N VAL A 460 21.00 -32.71 -18.79
CA VAL A 460 21.46 -33.39 -17.58
C VAL A 460 22.32 -34.59 -17.98
N SER A 461 23.59 -34.56 -17.56
CA SER A 461 24.63 -35.54 -17.91
C SER A 461 24.64 -36.80 -17.02
N ARG A 462 23.58 -36.99 -16.21
CA ARG A 462 23.44 -38.06 -15.21
C ARG A 462 22.01 -38.58 -15.19
N VAL A 463 21.83 -39.87 -14.93
CA VAL A 463 20.49 -40.50 -14.90
C VAL A 463 19.74 -40.28 -13.59
N ASP A 464 20.45 -39.83 -12.54
CA ASP A 464 19.94 -39.59 -11.18
C ASP A 464 20.11 -38.11 -10.77
N PRO A 465 19.49 -37.13 -11.46
CA PRO A 465 19.68 -35.72 -11.15
C PRO A 465 19.38 -35.38 -9.69
N MET A 466 20.12 -34.39 -9.16
CA MET A 466 19.79 -33.74 -7.89
C MET A 466 18.80 -32.60 -8.17
N VAL A 467 17.77 -32.49 -7.35
CA VAL A 467 16.78 -31.43 -7.37
C VAL A 467 16.86 -30.62 -6.08
N GLN A 468 16.44 -29.35 -6.12
CA GLN A 468 16.43 -28.49 -4.94
C GLN A 468 15.24 -27.52 -4.95
N ALA A 469 14.89 -27.03 -3.77
CA ALA A 469 13.87 -26.01 -3.54
C ALA A 469 14.11 -25.37 -2.17
N ARG A 470 13.93 -24.06 -2.05
CA ARG A 470 13.97 -23.34 -0.77
C ARG A 470 12.56 -23.18 -0.25
N VAL A 471 12.27 -23.76 0.92
CA VAL A 471 10.95 -23.65 1.54
C VAL A 471 10.68 -22.22 1.99
N GLN A 472 9.42 -21.79 1.90
CA GLN A 472 8.98 -20.44 2.20
C GLN A 472 7.70 -20.47 3.04
N THR A 473 7.51 -19.54 3.99
CA THR A 473 6.18 -19.12 4.48
C THR A 473 5.53 -18.11 3.53
N LYS A 474 4.20 -17.96 3.59
CA LYS A 474 3.47 -17.03 2.69
C LYS A 474 3.84 -15.56 2.94
N VAL A 475 4.18 -15.23 4.19
CA VAL A 475 4.63 -13.90 4.61
C VAL A 475 6.03 -14.06 5.21
N GLU A 476 6.99 -13.29 4.70
CA GLU A 476 8.38 -13.30 5.15
C GLU A 476 8.50 -12.75 6.58
N HIS A 477 9.44 -13.31 7.32
CA HIS A 477 9.54 -13.17 8.75
C HIS A 477 10.64 -12.15 9.15
N ASN A 478 10.38 -11.28 10.12
CA ASN A 478 11.43 -10.39 10.67
C ASN A 478 12.50 -11.19 11.41
N LYS A 479 13.76 -10.77 11.39
CA LYS A 479 14.82 -11.53 12.07
C LYS A 479 14.56 -11.63 13.59
N GLY A 480 14.19 -12.82 14.09
CA GLY A 480 14.05 -13.09 15.53
C GLY A 480 12.74 -13.71 16.01
N ASP A 481 11.70 -13.83 15.17
CA ASP A 481 10.49 -14.60 15.50
C ASP A 481 10.45 -15.98 14.79
N GLU A 482 9.41 -16.76 15.08
CA GLU A 482 9.40 -18.22 15.01
C GLU A 482 9.17 -18.75 13.57
N GLU A 483 10.02 -19.67 13.09
CA GLU A 483 10.29 -19.91 11.66
C GLU A 483 9.42 -21.00 10.96
N GLY A 484 8.33 -21.46 11.57
CA GLY A 484 7.42 -22.47 10.98
C GLY A 484 7.99 -23.91 10.89
N SER A 485 7.15 -24.87 10.47
CA SER A 485 7.50 -26.30 10.33
C SER A 485 7.29 -26.75 8.88
N LEU A 486 8.33 -26.67 8.04
CA LEU A 486 8.21 -26.78 6.59
C LEU A 486 8.91 -28.01 5.99
N GLN A 487 8.45 -28.40 4.79
CA GLN A 487 9.03 -29.46 3.96
C GLN A 487 8.89 -29.08 2.48
N ALA A 488 9.87 -29.44 1.64
CA ALA A 488 9.78 -29.30 0.19
C ALA A 488 9.29 -30.61 -0.43
N GLU A 489 8.20 -30.57 -1.21
CA GLU A 489 7.78 -31.67 -2.10
C GLU A 489 8.30 -31.41 -3.52
N TYR A 490 8.79 -32.47 -4.18
CA TYR A 490 9.26 -32.46 -5.56
C TYR A 490 8.42 -33.40 -6.41
N VAL A 491 8.05 -32.96 -7.62
CA VAL A 491 7.34 -33.78 -8.62
C VAL A 491 8.07 -33.69 -9.95
N VAL A 492 8.38 -34.86 -10.54
CA VAL A 492 8.98 -34.98 -11.86
C VAL A 492 8.05 -35.74 -12.81
N GLU A 493 7.81 -35.15 -13.97
CA GLU A 493 7.03 -35.75 -15.06
C GLU A 493 7.89 -35.98 -16.30
N ARG A 494 7.44 -36.90 -17.16
CA ARG A 494 8.05 -37.21 -18.47
C ARG A 494 7.05 -36.98 -19.61
N GLY A 495 7.51 -36.47 -20.74
CA GLY A 495 6.64 -36.05 -21.85
C GLY A 495 7.09 -36.44 -23.27
N ASP A 496 8.23 -37.14 -23.43
CA ASP A 496 8.70 -37.60 -24.75
C ASP A 496 8.17 -38.97 -25.17
N ASP A 497 7.67 -39.77 -24.23
CA ASP A 497 7.14 -41.12 -24.47
C ASP A 497 5.60 -41.18 -24.49
N ALA A 498 4.94 -40.25 -23.81
CA ALA A 498 3.48 -40.08 -23.79
C ALA A 498 3.13 -38.61 -23.48
N ALA A 499 1.83 -38.30 -23.38
CA ALA A 499 1.41 -37.07 -22.72
C ALA A 499 2.05 -36.97 -21.32
N TRP A 500 2.36 -35.73 -20.89
CA TRP A 500 3.04 -35.48 -19.63
C TRP A 500 2.42 -36.26 -18.47
N HIS A 501 3.23 -37.09 -17.81
CA HIS A 501 2.78 -37.93 -16.70
C HIS A 501 3.87 -38.03 -15.61
N GLN A 502 3.45 -38.13 -14.35
CA GLN A 502 4.35 -38.24 -13.20
C GLN A 502 5.13 -39.55 -13.22
N VAL A 503 6.45 -39.44 -13.12
CA VAL A 503 7.37 -40.58 -13.07
C VAL A 503 8.12 -40.66 -11.74
N TRP A 504 8.19 -39.57 -10.98
CA TRP A 504 8.88 -39.54 -9.69
C TRP A 504 8.33 -38.42 -8.78
N SER A 505 8.39 -38.64 -7.48
CA SER A 505 8.14 -37.62 -6.45
C SER A 505 8.98 -37.91 -5.20
N GLY A 506 9.19 -36.90 -4.35
CA GLY A 506 9.90 -37.04 -3.08
C GLY A 506 9.76 -35.79 -2.19
N HIS A 507 10.15 -35.88 -0.92
CA HIS A 507 10.04 -34.78 0.06
C HIS A 507 11.29 -34.59 0.94
N ARG A 508 11.62 -33.35 1.32
CA ARG A 508 12.75 -33.05 2.23
C ARG A 508 12.38 -32.02 3.31
N PRO A 509 12.77 -32.20 4.58
CA PRO A 509 13.57 -33.32 5.12
C PRO A 509 12.80 -34.65 5.12
N ASP A 510 13.49 -35.80 5.22
CA ASP A 510 12.82 -37.12 5.24
C ASP A 510 12.08 -37.37 6.58
N THR A 511 12.51 -36.69 7.65
CA THR A 511 11.97 -36.77 9.01
C THR A 511 12.08 -35.41 9.69
N GLY A 512 11.08 -35.01 10.45
CA GLY A 512 11.03 -33.69 11.08
C GLY A 512 10.64 -32.60 10.10
N TRP A 513 10.91 -31.35 10.48
CA TRP A 513 10.55 -30.16 9.72
C TRP A 513 11.67 -29.15 9.82
N ASP A 514 11.87 -28.39 8.76
CA ASP A 514 12.90 -27.34 8.69
C ASP A 514 12.25 -25.95 8.70
N PRO A 515 12.98 -24.93 9.19
CA PRO A 515 12.47 -23.57 9.26
C PRO A 515 12.40 -22.89 7.88
N ASP A 516 11.67 -21.77 7.83
CA ASP A 516 11.59 -20.87 6.69
C ASP A 516 12.95 -20.51 6.09
N GLY A 517 13.01 -20.38 4.77
CA GLY A 517 14.24 -20.04 4.06
C GLY A 517 15.26 -21.18 3.92
N THR A 518 15.00 -22.39 4.44
CA THR A 518 15.91 -23.53 4.30
C THR A 518 15.97 -24.06 2.86
N LEU A 519 17.19 -24.26 2.33
CA LEU A 519 17.40 -24.81 0.98
C LEU A 519 17.51 -26.33 1.02
N GLU A 520 16.45 -27.01 0.59
CA GLU A 520 16.39 -28.45 0.53
C GLU A 520 16.98 -29.03 -0.76
N LYS A 521 17.64 -30.19 -0.64
CA LYS A 521 18.22 -30.92 -1.79
C LYS A 521 17.89 -32.41 -1.72
N MET A 522 17.48 -32.98 -2.84
CA MET A 522 17.21 -34.42 -2.96
C MET A 522 17.76 -35.00 -4.26
N ARG A 523 18.37 -36.19 -4.17
CA ARG A 523 18.77 -36.97 -5.35
C ARG A 523 17.62 -37.86 -5.79
N THR A 524 17.28 -37.80 -7.07
CA THR A 524 16.26 -38.69 -7.65
C THR A 524 16.79 -40.13 -7.79
N SER A 525 15.88 -41.09 -7.92
CA SER A 525 16.24 -42.43 -8.41
C SER A 525 16.45 -42.40 -9.93
N ASP A 526 17.27 -43.31 -10.47
CA ASP A 526 17.56 -43.45 -11.91
C ASP A 526 16.33 -43.23 -12.79
N ARG A 527 16.46 -42.33 -13.77
CA ARG A 527 15.48 -42.02 -14.81
C ARG A 527 15.99 -42.49 -16.17
N ALA A 528 15.10 -42.68 -17.13
CA ALA A 528 15.47 -43.15 -18.46
C ALA A 528 16.36 -42.11 -19.19
N ASP A 529 17.50 -42.58 -19.70
CA ASP A 529 18.39 -41.77 -20.52
C ASP A 529 17.72 -41.42 -21.86
N GLY A 530 18.02 -40.24 -22.39
CA GLY A 530 17.37 -39.65 -23.56
C GLY A 530 16.02 -38.99 -23.30
N GLY A 531 15.43 -39.17 -22.10
CA GLY A 531 14.08 -38.70 -21.76
C GLY A 531 13.97 -37.18 -21.55
N LEU A 532 12.81 -36.61 -21.90
CA LEU A 532 12.45 -35.22 -21.64
C LEU A 532 11.53 -35.15 -20.42
N TYR A 533 11.95 -34.39 -19.43
CA TYR A 533 11.33 -34.29 -18.13
C TYR A 533 10.99 -32.84 -17.75
N ARG A 534 10.13 -32.68 -16.76
CA ARG A 534 9.87 -31.41 -16.07
C ARG A 534 9.77 -31.61 -14.56
N LEU A 535 10.33 -30.69 -13.79
CA LEU A 535 10.32 -30.64 -12.32
C LEU A 535 9.47 -29.46 -11.85
N ARG A 536 8.68 -29.66 -10.80
CA ARG A 536 8.13 -28.56 -9.98
C ARG A 536 8.20 -28.93 -8.50
N SER A 537 8.11 -27.92 -7.65
CA SER A 537 8.11 -28.11 -6.20
C SER A 537 7.06 -27.25 -5.52
N ARG A 538 6.63 -27.65 -4.33
CA ARG A 538 5.81 -26.84 -3.44
C ARG A 538 6.32 -26.97 -2.01
N THR A 539 6.02 -25.98 -1.19
CA THR A 539 6.27 -26.02 0.25
C THR A 539 5.05 -26.62 0.94
N GLN A 540 5.31 -27.53 1.87
CA GLN A 540 4.33 -28.09 2.77
C GLN A 540 4.60 -27.54 4.18
N SER A 541 3.54 -27.22 4.92
CA SER A 541 3.60 -26.82 6.33
C SER A 541 2.76 -27.79 7.14
N HIS A 542 3.35 -28.41 8.16
CA HIS A 542 2.67 -29.37 9.02
C HIS A 542 2.21 -28.71 10.31
N TRP A 543 1.02 -29.10 10.78
CA TRP A 543 0.49 -28.64 12.05
C TRP A 543 -0.19 -29.77 12.81
N SER A 544 -0.15 -29.67 14.15
CA SER A 544 -0.87 -30.56 15.07
C SER A 544 -1.50 -29.72 16.17
N TYR A 545 -2.82 -29.78 16.32
CA TYR A 545 -3.58 -29.03 17.31
C TYR A 545 -4.77 -29.85 17.80
N ASP A 546 -4.99 -29.89 19.12
CA ASP A 546 -6.10 -30.58 19.78
C ASP A 546 -6.34 -32.02 19.27
N GLY A 547 -5.27 -32.81 19.16
CA GLY A 547 -5.31 -34.20 18.70
C GLY A 547 -5.60 -34.38 17.19
N ARG A 548 -5.71 -33.29 16.44
CA ARG A 548 -5.80 -33.27 14.97
C ARG A 548 -4.46 -32.86 14.38
N ALA A 549 -4.15 -33.37 13.20
CA ALA A 549 -2.99 -32.93 12.42
C ALA A 549 -3.37 -32.78 10.96
N GLY A 550 -2.67 -31.91 10.25
CA GLY A 550 -2.91 -31.65 8.86
C GLY A 550 -1.70 -31.03 8.17
N ASP A 551 -1.76 -31.04 6.85
CA ASP A 551 -0.74 -30.47 5.98
C ASP A 551 -1.35 -29.36 5.14
N LEU A 552 -0.68 -28.21 5.13
CA LEU A 552 -0.97 -27.10 4.25
C LEU A 552 0.02 -27.15 3.09
N PHE A 553 -0.43 -26.74 1.90
CA PHE A 553 0.39 -26.77 0.69
C PHE A 553 0.36 -25.42 0.00
N SER A 554 1.52 -24.96 -0.44
CA SER A 554 1.56 -23.85 -1.37
C SER A 554 1.21 -24.31 -2.78
N SER A 555 0.90 -23.35 -3.66
CA SER A 555 0.88 -23.60 -5.09
C SER A 555 2.23 -24.16 -5.56
N TYR A 556 2.21 -24.96 -6.61
CA TYR A 556 3.45 -25.40 -7.22
C TYR A 556 4.21 -24.24 -7.84
N SER A 557 5.53 -24.30 -7.76
CA SER A 557 6.43 -23.52 -8.60
C SER A 557 6.12 -23.75 -10.08
N ARG A 558 6.61 -22.84 -10.93
CA ARG A 558 6.69 -23.09 -12.37
C ARG A 558 7.48 -24.37 -12.67
N TRP A 559 7.21 -24.95 -13.85
CA TRP A 559 7.94 -26.11 -14.34
C TRP A 559 9.37 -25.75 -14.77
N CYS A 560 10.32 -26.59 -14.36
CA CYS A 560 11.71 -26.60 -14.80
C CYS A 560 11.95 -27.80 -15.72
N TYR A 561 12.11 -27.56 -17.01
CA TYR A 561 12.31 -28.58 -18.04
C TYR A 561 13.75 -29.03 -18.14
N PHE A 562 13.97 -30.34 -18.24
CA PHE A 562 15.30 -30.93 -18.39
C PHE A 562 15.26 -32.19 -19.24
N LYS A 563 16.34 -32.46 -19.97
CA LYS A 563 16.53 -33.67 -20.77
C LYS A 563 17.74 -34.42 -20.26
N ILE A 564 17.56 -35.70 -19.96
CA ILE A 564 18.68 -36.55 -19.58
C ILE A 564 19.37 -37.01 -20.86
N ASP A 565 20.65 -36.71 -21.00
CA ASP A 565 21.55 -37.29 -22.00
C ASP A 565 22.90 -37.53 -21.31
N SER A 566 23.08 -38.74 -20.78
CA SER A 566 24.29 -39.12 -20.04
C SER A 566 25.57 -39.11 -20.90
N THR A 567 25.41 -39.02 -22.22
CA THR A 567 26.49 -39.02 -23.21
C THR A 567 26.73 -37.66 -23.85
N ALA A 568 25.94 -36.64 -23.49
CA ALA A 568 26.16 -35.26 -23.93
C ALA A 568 27.43 -34.69 -23.27
N PRO A 569 28.03 -33.61 -23.84
CA PRO A 569 29.16 -32.93 -23.23
C PRO A 569 28.91 -32.57 -21.76
N LYS A 570 29.93 -32.72 -20.93
CA LYS A 570 29.89 -32.28 -19.55
C LYS A 570 30.14 -30.78 -19.47
N ALA A 571 29.88 -30.20 -18.30
CA ALA A 571 30.12 -28.78 -18.05
C ALA A 571 31.56 -28.39 -18.45
N PRO A 572 31.74 -27.41 -19.37
CA PRO A 572 33.07 -26.98 -19.80
C PRO A 572 33.81 -26.19 -18.73
N LYS A 573 35.11 -25.96 -18.93
CA LYS A 573 35.92 -25.10 -18.05
C LYS A 573 35.92 -23.67 -18.59
N ILE A 574 35.63 -22.71 -17.71
CA ILE A 574 35.64 -21.28 -18.02
C ILE A 574 36.82 -20.64 -17.30
N THR A 575 37.59 -19.81 -18.00
CA THR A 575 38.68 -19.01 -17.42
C THR A 575 38.50 -17.56 -17.83
N ALA A 576 38.32 -16.66 -16.86
CA ALA A 576 38.25 -15.22 -17.13
C ALA A 576 39.63 -14.65 -17.50
N GLY A 577 39.63 -13.72 -18.44
CA GLY A 577 40.69 -12.76 -18.71
C GLY A 577 40.27 -11.37 -18.24
N THR A 578 40.97 -10.33 -18.68
CA THR A 578 40.72 -8.96 -18.21
C THR A 578 39.37 -8.41 -18.69
N PRO A 579 38.74 -7.50 -17.91
CA PRO A 579 39.13 -7.04 -16.57
C PRO A 579 38.58 -7.93 -15.43
N TYR A 580 37.68 -8.87 -15.72
CA TYR A 580 36.91 -9.59 -14.70
C TYR A 580 37.66 -10.76 -14.07
N SER A 581 37.25 -11.12 -12.85
CA SER A 581 37.77 -12.29 -12.14
C SER A 581 36.62 -13.09 -11.53
N GLY A 582 36.81 -14.39 -11.34
CA GLY A 582 35.78 -15.29 -10.84
C GLY A 582 35.53 -15.11 -9.35
N CYS A 583 34.27 -15.20 -8.94
CA CYS A 583 33.88 -15.20 -7.54
C CYS A 583 34.16 -16.55 -6.88
N THR A 584 34.55 -16.49 -5.61
CA THR A 584 34.75 -17.61 -4.71
C THR A 584 33.84 -17.44 -3.49
N THR A 585 33.71 -18.46 -2.65
CA THR A 585 32.86 -18.42 -1.45
C THR A 585 33.13 -17.23 -0.54
N ASN A 586 34.39 -16.79 -0.44
CA ASN A 586 34.80 -15.72 0.49
C ASN A 586 35.23 -14.42 -0.20
N LEU A 587 35.32 -14.40 -1.53
CA LEU A 587 35.88 -13.26 -2.26
C LEU A 587 35.28 -13.16 -3.67
N CYS A 588 34.75 -11.98 -3.99
CA CYS A 588 34.12 -11.67 -5.27
C CYS A 588 34.50 -10.22 -5.62
N ASN A 589 35.68 -10.06 -6.25
CA ASN A 589 36.27 -8.75 -6.54
C ASN A 589 35.51 -8.07 -7.68
N ALA A 590 35.07 -6.85 -7.44
CA ALA A 590 34.46 -5.99 -8.45
C ALA A 590 35.53 -5.45 -9.41
N ALA A 591 35.29 -5.56 -10.72
CA ALA A 591 36.13 -4.98 -11.77
C ALA A 591 35.29 -4.53 -12.97
N GLY A 592 35.88 -3.76 -13.88
CA GLY A 592 35.21 -3.18 -15.04
C GLY A 592 34.01 -2.30 -14.65
N GLY A 593 32.99 -2.24 -15.51
CA GLY A 593 31.69 -1.65 -15.23
C GLY A 593 30.63 -2.08 -16.24
N PRO A 594 29.36 -1.69 -16.06
CA PRO A 594 28.31 -1.84 -17.07
C PRO A 594 28.76 -1.38 -18.46
N GLY A 595 28.49 -2.21 -19.47
CA GLY A 595 28.88 -2.02 -20.86
C GLY A 595 30.36 -2.30 -21.17
N GLU A 596 31.23 -2.50 -20.18
CA GLU A 596 32.64 -2.76 -20.42
C GLU A 596 32.89 -4.20 -20.89
N PRO A 597 33.58 -4.43 -22.02
CA PRO A 597 33.80 -5.78 -22.54
C PRO A 597 34.86 -6.54 -21.75
N GLY A 598 34.54 -7.78 -21.37
CA GLY A 598 35.46 -8.74 -20.78
C GLY A 598 35.83 -9.89 -21.71
N SER A 599 36.96 -10.53 -21.41
CA SER A 599 37.44 -11.72 -22.13
C SER A 599 37.28 -13.01 -21.31
N PHE A 600 36.84 -14.10 -21.95
CA PHE A 600 36.64 -15.41 -21.31
C PHE A 600 37.08 -16.53 -22.24
N THR A 601 37.85 -17.49 -21.72
CA THR A 601 38.31 -18.67 -22.46
C THR A 601 37.53 -19.91 -22.04
N PHE A 602 37.02 -20.63 -23.03
CA PHE A 602 36.26 -21.87 -22.85
C PHE A 602 37.12 -23.07 -23.26
N LYS A 603 37.15 -24.10 -22.42
CA LYS A 603 37.86 -25.36 -22.65
C LYS A 603 36.96 -26.57 -22.39
N PRO A 604 37.21 -27.73 -23.02
CA PRO A 604 36.41 -28.92 -22.79
C PRO A 604 36.54 -29.39 -21.35
N ASN A 605 35.53 -30.11 -20.86
CA ASN A 605 35.72 -30.93 -19.68
C ASN A 605 36.84 -31.95 -19.95
N THR A 606 37.60 -32.34 -18.93
CA THR A 606 38.68 -33.33 -19.10
C THR A 606 38.18 -34.71 -19.53
N ALA A 607 36.90 -35.01 -19.30
CA ALA A 607 36.29 -36.26 -19.76
C ALA A 607 35.83 -36.22 -21.23
N ASP A 608 35.73 -35.03 -21.84
CA ASP A 608 35.22 -34.85 -23.20
C ASP A 608 36.39 -34.67 -24.18
N THR A 609 36.40 -35.45 -25.27
CA THR A 609 37.49 -35.43 -26.26
C THR A 609 37.04 -34.99 -27.66
N ASP A 610 35.73 -34.77 -27.85
CA ASP A 610 35.08 -34.56 -29.13
C ASP A 610 34.30 -33.22 -29.21
N ILE A 611 34.79 -32.18 -28.53
CA ILE A 611 34.16 -30.84 -28.53
C ILE A 611 34.55 -30.03 -29.78
N THR A 612 33.55 -29.46 -30.45
CA THR A 612 33.68 -28.70 -31.70
C THR A 612 33.34 -27.21 -31.55
N GLY A 613 32.72 -26.79 -30.44
CA GLY A 613 32.39 -25.38 -30.20
C GLY A 613 31.67 -25.15 -28.88
N TYR A 614 31.24 -23.90 -28.66
CA TYR A 614 30.55 -23.46 -27.46
C TYR A 614 29.41 -22.50 -27.81
N ARG A 615 28.34 -22.52 -27.01
CA ARG A 615 27.36 -21.43 -26.95
C ARG A 615 27.46 -20.76 -25.60
N TRP A 616 27.31 -19.45 -25.55
CA TRP A 616 27.41 -18.70 -24.31
C TRP A 616 26.49 -17.49 -24.29
N ARG A 617 26.11 -17.07 -23.07
CA ARG A 617 25.36 -15.83 -22.80
C ARG A 617 25.56 -15.40 -21.35
N LEU A 618 25.31 -14.13 -21.05
CA LEU A 618 25.11 -13.71 -19.66
C LEU A 618 23.68 -14.11 -19.25
N LEU A 619 23.48 -14.53 -18.00
CA LEU A 619 22.13 -14.91 -17.56
C LEU A 619 21.17 -13.73 -17.48
N THR A 620 21.71 -12.52 -17.34
CA THR A 620 21.01 -11.24 -17.46
C THR A 620 20.61 -10.90 -18.90
N SER A 621 21.16 -11.60 -19.91
CA SER A 621 20.88 -11.38 -21.33
C SER A 621 19.85 -12.40 -21.87
N SER A 622 19.03 -11.99 -22.84
CA SER A 622 17.96 -12.86 -23.39
C SER A 622 18.52 -14.10 -24.09
N ALA A 623 17.71 -15.15 -24.25
CA ALA A 623 18.11 -16.37 -24.96
C ALA A 623 18.48 -16.11 -26.44
N GLN A 624 17.91 -15.08 -27.08
CA GLN A 624 18.28 -14.72 -28.46
C GLN A 624 19.68 -14.10 -28.56
N GLN A 625 20.21 -13.58 -27.45
CA GLN A 625 21.56 -13.02 -27.38
C GLN A 625 22.64 -14.11 -27.18
N THR A 626 22.27 -15.39 -27.20
CA THR A 626 23.23 -16.50 -27.19
C THR A 626 24.15 -16.45 -28.39
N LYS A 627 25.46 -16.39 -28.12
CA LYS A 627 26.51 -16.37 -29.14
C LYS A 627 27.09 -17.78 -29.28
N ILE A 628 27.34 -18.18 -30.53
CA ILE A 628 27.95 -19.46 -30.86
C ILE A 628 29.36 -19.21 -31.37
N VAL A 629 30.33 -19.96 -30.86
CA VAL A 629 31.72 -19.93 -31.29
C VAL A 629 32.22 -21.34 -31.60
N SER A 630 33.09 -21.46 -32.60
CA SER A 630 33.61 -22.76 -33.07
C SER A 630 35.06 -22.95 -32.64
N GLY A 631 35.43 -24.20 -32.33
CA GLY A 631 36.76 -24.60 -31.87
C GLY A 631 36.72 -25.35 -30.54
N SER A 632 37.70 -26.23 -30.32
CA SER A 632 37.82 -26.98 -29.07
C SER A 632 38.26 -26.12 -27.88
N THR A 633 39.02 -25.05 -28.12
CA THR A 633 39.33 -23.99 -27.13
C THR A 633 39.11 -22.64 -27.80
N VAL A 634 38.32 -21.77 -27.18
CA VAL A 634 37.95 -20.47 -27.75
C VAL A 634 38.03 -19.38 -26.70
N THR A 635 38.47 -18.19 -27.09
CA THR A 635 38.40 -16.98 -26.26
C THR A 635 37.34 -16.02 -26.83
N ALA A 636 36.29 -15.75 -26.05
CA ALA A 636 35.31 -14.71 -26.34
C ALA A 636 35.81 -13.37 -25.75
N THR A 637 35.96 -12.33 -26.55
CA THR A 637 36.59 -11.05 -26.14
C THR A 637 35.61 -9.89 -25.90
N ASN A 638 34.32 -10.06 -26.22
CA ASN A 638 33.29 -9.01 -26.17
C ASN A 638 32.10 -9.47 -25.31
N VAL A 639 32.36 -9.89 -24.08
CA VAL A 639 31.35 -10.21 -23.08
C VAL A 639 31.08 -8.93 -22.26
N SER A 640 30.04 -8.17 -22.61
CA SER A 640 29.72 -6.88 -21.96
C SER A 640 28.47 -7.03 -21.09
N PRO A 641 28.59 -7.00 -19.75
CA PRO A 641 27.44 -7.02 -18.85
C PRO A 641 26.68 -5.69 -18.88
N SER A 642 25.36 -5.71 -18.82
CA SER A 642 24.53 -4.50 -18.84
C SER A 642 24.37 -3.85 -17.47
N LEU A 643 24.57 -4.61 -16.38
CA LEU A 643 24.34 -4.17 -15.01
C LEU A 643 25.57 -4.45 -14.12
N ALA A 644 25.68 -3.67 -13.04
CA ALA A 644 26.68 -3.88 -12.00
C ALA A 644 26.31 -5.08 -11.11
N GLY A 645 27.18 -5.42 -10.16
CA GLY A 645 26.92 -6.51 -9.21
C GLY A 645 27.35 -7.87 -9.75
N ILE A 646 26.79 -8.96 -9.20
CA ILE A 646 27.16 -10.31 -9.60
C ILE A 646 26.51 -10.64 -10.94
N GLN A 647 27.34 -10.94 -11.92
CA GLN A 647 26.94 -11.38 -13.25
C GLN A 647 27.36 -12.83 -13.44
N VAL A 648 26.54 -13.59 -14.15
CA VAL A 648 26.76 -15.01 -14.37
C VAL A 648 26.87 -15.28 -15.87
N LEU A 649 28.04 -15.72 -16.31
CA LEU A 649 28.27 -16.19 -17.67
C LEU A 649 27.94 -17.69 -17.75
N SER A 650 26.97 -18.06 -18.57
CA SER A 650 26.59 -19.44 -18.83
C SER A 650 27.17 -19.92 -20.16
N VAL A 651 27.84 -21.07 -20.15
CA VAL A 651 28.55 -21.64 -21.31
C VAL A 651 28.23 -23.13 -21.44
N GLU A 652 27.86 -23.56 -22.64
CA GLU A 652 27.59 -24.97 -22.96
C GLU A 652 28.49 -25.42 -24.11
N ALA A 653 29.04 -26.64 -24.02
CA ALA A 653 29.91 -27.21 -25.05
C ALA A 653 29.09 -27.99 -26.10
N LYS A 654 29.60 -28.02 -27.34
CA LYS A 654 29.03 -28.76 -28.48
C LYS A 654 29.92 -29.94 -28.85
N ASP A 655 29.38 -31.15 -28.97
CA ASP A 655 30.14 -32.30 -29.48
C ASP A 655 30.17 -32.37 -31.03
N VAL A 656 30.91 -33.35 -31.57
CA VAL A 656 30.95 -33.68 -33.02
C VAL A 656 29.60 -34.16 -33.57
N ARG A 657 28.65 -34.57 -32.71
CA ARG A 657 27.30 -34.99 -33.09
C ARG A 657 26.31 -33.81 -33.07
N ASN A 658 26.82 -32.59 -32.91
CA ASN A 658 26.05 -31.36 -32.79
C ASN A 658 25.11 -31.27 -31.58
N ARG A 659 25.39 -31.99 -30.49
CA ARG A 659 24.62 -31.92 -29.25
C ARG A 659 25.24 -30.92 -28.28
N TRP A 660 24.38 -30.15 -27.64
CA TRP A 660 24.76 -29.28 -26.52
C TRP A 660 24.77 -30.07 -25.21
N GLY A 661 25.73 -29.76 -24.35
CA GLY A 661 25.92 -30.42 -23.06
C GLY A 661 25.35 -29.65 -21.86
N ALA A 662 25.74 -30.10 -20.67
CA ALA A 662 25.41 -29.41 -19.43
C ALA A 662 26.08 -28.02 -19.37
N PRO A 663 25.41 -26.99 -18.84
CA PRO A 663 25.98 -25.66 -18.70
C PRO A 663 27.07 -25.62 -17.61
N ALA A 664 28.08 -24.80 -17.85
CA ALA A 664 28.98 -24.29 -16.83
C ALA A 664 28.64 -22.81 -16.59
N GLU A 665 28.61 -22.41 -15.33
CA GLU A 665 28.44 -21.02 -14.94
C GLU A 665 29.72 -20.45 -14.36
N PHE A 666 29.99 -19.19 -14.68
CA PHE A 666 31.08 -18.42 -14.12
C PHE A 666 30.51 -17.12 -13.58
N SER A 667 30.44 -17.03 -12.25
CA SER A 667 30.02 -15.82 -11.55
C SER A 667 31.22 -14.88 -11.40
N PHE A 668 31.02 -13.61 -11.72
CA PHE A 668 32.00 -12.55 -11.55
C PHE A 668 31.29 -11.28 -11.10
N LYS A 669 32.00 -10.37 -10.42
CA LYS A 669 31.42 -9.11 -9.95
C LYS A 669 31.83 -7.98 -10.86
N VAL A 670 30.83 -7.33 -11.44
CA VAL A 670 30.98 -6.07 -12.18
C VAL A 670 30.95 -4.94 -11.16
N ALA A 671 31.94 -4.05 -11.21
CA ALA A 671 31.94 -2.89 -10.33
C ALA A 671 30.76 -1.97 -10.61
N PRO A 672 30.30 -1.21 -9.61
CA PRO A 672 29.39 -0.10 -9.86
C PRO A 672 29.95 0.76 -10.99
N ALA A 673 29.08 1.19 -11.90
CA ALA A 673 29.47 2.21 -12.86
C ALA A 673 29.80 3.52 -12.14
N GLN A 674 30.51 4.42 -12.82
CA GLN A 674 30.52 5.81 -12.39
C GLN A 674 29.08 6.32 -12.29
N GLY A 675 28.74 6.89 -11.13
CA GLY A 675 27.45 7.51 -10.86
C GLY A 675 27.20 8.74 -11.73
N ALA A 676 26.09 9.42 -11.47
CA ALA A 676 25.79 10.68 -12.13
C ALA A 676 26.91 11.70 -11.83
N SER A 677 27.32 12.44 -12.85
CA SER A 677 28.22 13.59 -12.74
C SER A 677 27.49 14.88 -12.37
N GLY A 678 26.16 14.88 -12.45
CA GLY A 678 25.28 15.94 -11.94
C GLY A 678 23.91 15.36 -11.55
N THR A 679 23.39 15.74 -10.39
CA THR A 679 22.08 15.32 -9.86
C THR A 679 21.38 16.53 -9.24
N TRP A 680 20.21 16.90 -9.74
CA TRP A 680 19.38 17.96 -9.17
C TRP A 680 18.01 17.38 -8.86
N HIS A 681 17.74 17.20 -7.58
CA HIS A 681 16.44 16.77 -7.07
C HIS A 681 15.39 17.90 -7.13
N PHE A 682 15.84 19.16 -7.00
CA PHE A 682 14.95 20.31 -6.84
C PHE A 682 14.10 20.28 -5.55
N ASP A 683 14.63 19.64 -4.52
CA ASP A 683 14.08 19.50 -3.17
C ASP A 683 14.67 20.51 -2.15
N ASP A 684 15.46 21.47 -2.63
CA ASP A 684 16.30 22.31 -1.78
C ASP A 684 15.55 23.31 -0.89
N ALA A 685 14.28 23.61 -1.18
CA ALA A 685 13.45 24.47 -0.35
C ALA A 685 11.96 24.35 -0.64
N ALA A 686 11.15 24.72 0.36
CA ALA A 686 9.70 24.85 0.22
C ALA A 686 9.28 26.03 -0.69
N PRO A 687 8.06 25.97 -1.27
CA PRO A 687 7.48 27.08 -2.03
C PRO A 687 7.50 28.40 -1.25
N GLY A 688 7.86 29.51 -1.91
CA GLY A 688 7.87 30.84 -1.30
C GLY A 688 9.04 31.16 -0.36
N SER A 689 9.99 30.24 -0.16
CA SER A 689 11.16 30.43 0.71
C SER A 689 12.13 31.54 0.28
N GLY A 690 12.09 31.97 -0.98
CA GLY A 690 13.05 32.91 -1.57
C GLY A 690 14.41 32.28 -1.92
N VAL A 691 14.60 30.99 -1.63
CA VAL A 691 15.78 30.23 -2.10
C VAL A 691 15.65 30.00 -3.60
N THR A 692 16.71 30.28 -4.35
CA THR A 692 16.73 30.18 -5.83
C THR A 692 17.84 29.27 -6.34
N VAL A 693 18.49 28.51 -5.47
CA VAL A 693 19.59 27.62 -5.84
C VAL A 693 19.15 26.18 -5.63
N ALA A 694 19.17 25.40 -6.72
CA ALA A 694 19.08 23.95 -6.65
C ALA A 694 20.49 23.37 -6.61
N LYS A 695 20.80 22.54 -5.61
CA LYS A 695 22.12 21.95 -5.44
C LYS A 695 22.31 20.80 -6.41
N ASP A 696 23.52 20.70 -6.93
CA ASP A 696 23.98 19.47 -7.54
C ASP A 696 24.46 18.53 -6.42
N THR A 697 23.78 17.40 -6.21
CA THR A 697 24.04 16.40 -5.16
C THR A 697 24.80 15.17 -5.67
N ALA A 698 25.24 15.17 -6.93
CA ALA A 698 25.98 14.05 -7.51
C ALA A 698 27.17 13.62 -6.63
N THR A 699 27.63 12.39 -6.80
CA THR A 699 28.83 11.88 -6.10
C THR A 699 30.08 11.89 -6.98
N GLU A 700 29.92 11.98 -8.30
CA GLU A 700 31.01 12.03 -9.27
C GLU A 700 31.14 13.43 -9.90
N GLY A 701 32.29 13.77 -10.48
CA GLY A 701 32.47 15.02 -11.23
C GLY A 701 32.54 16.31 -10.38
N THR A 702 32.47 17.46 -11.07
CA THR A 702 32.43 18.79 -10.42
C THR A 702 30.98 19.18 -10.16
N ARG A 703 30.69 19.84 -9.04
CA ARG A 703 29.33 20.27 -8.70
C ARG A 703 28.91 21.51 -9.49
N HIS A 704 27.74 21.45 -10.12
CA HIS A 704 27.18 22.52 -10.93
C HIS A 704 25.79 22.94 -10.41
N ASN A 705 25.73 23.65 -9.28
CA ASN A 705 24.45 24.16 -8.78
C ASN A 705 23.70 24.96 -9.86
N ALA A 706 22.38 24.81 -9.89
CA ALA A 706 21.49 25.52 -10.78
C ALA A 706 20.87 26.73 -10.07
N THR A 707 20.75 27.85 -10.75
CA THR A 707 20.01 29.02 -10.27
C THR A 707 18.69 29.11 -11.00
N LEU A 708 17.59 29.30 -10.26
CA LEU A 708 16.25 29.60 -10.76
C LEU A 708 16.19 31.07 -11.16
N TYR A 709 15.66 31.34 -12.34
CA TYR A 709 15.59 32.68 -12.91
C TYR A 709 14.16 33.08 -13.25
N THR A 710 13.92 34.40 -13.16
CA THR A 710 12.63 35.10 -13.33
C THR A 710 11.64 34.85 -12.21
N ASP A 711 10.66 35.76 -12.06
CA ASP A 711 9.60 35.66 -11.04
C ASP A 711 8.59 34.51 -11.29
N GLY A 712 8.82 33.69 -12.33
CA GLY A 712 7.99 32.55 -12.69
C GLY A 712 8.56 31.17 -12.35
N ALA A 713 9.80 31.09 -11.84
CA ALA A 713 10.40 29.84 -11.36
C ALA A 713 10.31 29.77 -9.83
N SER A 714 9.87 28.64 -9.28
CA SER A 714 9.74 28.41 -7.83
C SER A 714 9.86 26.91 -7.52
N TRP A 715 9.73 26.56 -6.25
CA TRP A 715 9.54 25.18 -5.77
C TRP A 715 8.05 24.82 -5.75
N SER A 716 7.73 23.53 -5.92
CA SER A 716 6.39 22.93 -5.75
C SER A 716 6.46 21.81 -4.74
N SER A 717 5.45 21.67 -3.88
CA SER A 717 5.21 20.47 -3.04
C SER A 717 4.62 19.29 -3.81
N LEU A 718 4.63 19.34 -5.14
CA LEU A 718 4.18 18.21 -5.97
C LEU A 718 5.44 17.69 -6.63
N ALA A 719 5.88 16.52 -6.24
CA ALA A 719 7.17 15.97 -6.60
C ALA A 719 7.04 14.49 -6.95
N ARG A 720 8.07 13.90 -7.52
CA ARG A 720 8.00 12.50 -7.96
C ARG A 720 8.16 11.55 -6.79
N ARG A 721 8.86 11.89 -5.70
CA ARG A 721 9.14 10.94 -4.61
C ARG A 721 8.15 10.94 -3.45
N GLY A 722 7.24 11.91 -3.35
CA GLY A 722 6.35 12.00 -2.20
C GLY A 722 6.21 13.41 -1.64
N ASP A 723 5.39 13.55 -0.61
CA ASP A 723 5.10 14.83 0.07
C ASP A 723 6.29 15.45 0.83
N THR A 724 7.33 14.66 1.15
CA THR A 724 8.57 15.20 1.74
C THR A 724 9.53 15.77 0.69
N ASP A 725 9.17 15.67 -0.59
CA ASP A 725 9.98 16.08 -1.73
C ASP A 725 9.45 17.40 -2.34
N TYR A 726 10.32 18.09 -3.09
CA TYR A 726 9.90 19.25 -3.88
C TYR A 726 10.40 19.14 -5.31
N SER A 727 9.74 19.88 -6.20
CA SER A 727 10.15 19.94 -7.61
C SER A 727 10.30 21.37 -8.11
N LEU A 728 10.96 21.54 -9.26
CA LEU A 728 11.06 22.81 -9.95
C LEU A 728 9.72 23.14 -10.63
N TRP A 729 9.08 24.21 -10.19
CA TRP A 729 7.84 24.74 -10.74
C TRP A 729 8.09 25.84 -11.77
N MET A 730 7.47 25.71 -12.96
CA MET A 730 7.52 26.68 -14.05
C MET A 730 6.15 26.73 -14.75
N ASP A 731 5.07 26.96 -14.00
CA ASP A 731 3.70 26.90 -14.57
C ASP A 731 2.80 28.07 -14.19
N SER A 732 3.35 29.28 -14.21
CA SER A 732 2.57 30.48 -13.94
C SER A 732 1.47 30.71 -14.98
N THR A 733 0.25 30.97 -14.52
CA THR A 733 -0.87 31.39 -15.37
C THR A 733 -0.71 32.84 -15.88
N ASP A 734 0.09 33.68 -15.19
CA ASP A 734 0.46 35.03 -15.63
C ASP A 734 1.42 34.96 -16.85
N PRO A 735 1.00 35.45 -18.04
CA PRO A 735 1.84 35.44 -19.25
C PRO A 735 3.21 36.12 -19.09
N ALA A 736 3.33 37.12 -18.22
CA ALA A 736 4.60 37.81 -17.99
C ALA A 736 5.65 36.92 -17.28
N LYS A 737 5.21 35.83 -16.65
CA LYS A 737 6.04 34.91 -15.86
C LYS A 737 6.26 33.56 -16.55
N GLN A 738 5.81 33.39 -17.79
CA GLN A 738 5.92 32.14 -18.54
C GLN A 738 7.29 31.94 -19.22
N GLN A 739 8.28 32.74 -18.84
CA GLN A 739 9.67 32.67 -19.33
C GLN A 739 10.62 32.12 -18.26
N ALA A 740 10.07 31.34 -17.32
CA ALA A 740 10.79 30.73 -16.22
C ALA A 740 11.78 29.66 -16.69
N TYR A 741 12.92 29.58 -16.02
CA TYR A 741 13.94 28.56 -16.27
C TYR A 741 14.88 28.45 -15.06
N ALA A 742 15.63 27.36 -14.98
CA ALA A 742 16.81 27.25 -14.15
C ALA A 742 18.05 26.98 -15.01
N ALA A 743 19.23 27.35 -14.54
CA ALA A 743 20.47 27.13 -15.29
C ALA A 743 21.68 26.96 -14.38
N THR A 744 22.62 26.12 -14.79
CA THR A 744 23.94 26.06 -14.17
C THR A 744 24.82 27.21 -14.67
N ALA A 745 25.86 27.56 -13.91
CA ALA A 745 26.79 28.64 -14.31
C ALA A 745 27.75 28.24 -15.45
N ALA A 746 28.00 26.94 -15.61
CA ALA A 746 28.96 26.39 -16.57
C ALA A 746 28.45 25.03 -17.11
N PRO A 747 28.92 24.56 -18.28
CA PRO A 747 28.52 23.27 -18.81
C PRO A 747 28.69 22.15 -17.77
N ALA A 748 27.64 21.36 -17.54
CA ALA A 748 27.66 20.23 -16.60
C ALA A 748 27.92 18.87 -17.30
N VAL A 749 28.04 18.89 -18.64
CA VAL A 749 28.32 17.72 -19.47
C VAL A 749 29.13 18.13 -20.69
N ASN A 750 30.11 17.30 -21.05
CA ASN A 750 30.82 17.42 -22.32
C ASN A 750 29.95 16.79 -23.42
N THR A 751 29.32 17.64 -24.21
CA THR A 751 28.36 17.25 -25.26
C THR A 751 29.00 16.72 -26.54
N LYS A 752 30.33 16.72 -26.62
CA LYS A 752 31.08 16.09 -27.72
C LYS A 752 31.31 14.60 -27.48
N ASP A 753 31.44 14.19 -26.21
CA ASP A 753 31.67 12.80 -25.83
C ASP A 753 30.34 12.11 -25.47
N SER A 754 30.38 10.79 -25.26
CA SER A 754 29.20 10.03 -24.87
C SER A 754 28.62 10.51 -23.54
N PHE A 755 27.30 10.64 -23.46
CA PHE A 755 26.60 11.03 -22.25
C PHE A 755 25.17 10.46 -22.21
N THR A 756 24.61 10.47 -21.02
CA THR A 756 23.19 10.21 -20.77
C THR A 756 22.63 11.33 -19.91
N VAL A 757 21.39 11.74 -20.16
CA VAL A 757 20.65 12.65 -19.28
C VAL A 757 19.26 12.07 -19.02
N SER A 758 18.71 12.32 -17.83
CA SER A 758 17.33 11.97 -17.47
C SER A 758 16.64 13.09 -16.70
N SER A 759 15.31 13.03 -16.66
CA SER A 759 14.45 13.91 -15.88
C SER A 759 13.07 13.29 -15.72
N TRP A 760 12.44 13.50 -14.58
CA TRP A 760 11.00 13.39 -14.42
C TRP A 760 10.32 14.69 -14.78
N VAL A 761 9.24 14.57 -15.56
CA VAL A 761 8.60 15.70 -16.22
C VAL A 761 7.09 15.64 -16.00
N TYR A 762 6.51 16.72 -15.50
CA TYR A 762 5.07 16.91 -15.39
C TYR A 762 4.66 18.05 -16.34
N LEU A 763 4.30 17.71 -17.59
CA LEU A 763 3.96 18.69 -18.62
C LEU A 763 2.49 19.13 -18.52
N THR A 764 2.22 20.43 -18.49
CA THR A 764 0.84 20.95 -18.34
C THR A 764 0.26 21.59 -19.58
N ASP A 765 1.11 21.98 -20.54
CA ASP A 765 0.71 22.54 -21.84
C ASP A 765 1.34 21.76 -23.00
N ALA A 766 0.54 21.50 -24.03
CA ALA A 766 0.98 20.88 -25.28
C ALA A 766 0.73 21.78 -26.50
N SER A 767 0.27 23.01 -26.28
CA SER A 767 -0.06 23.96 -27.35
C SER A 767 1.19 24.46 -28.09
N GLN A 768 2.35 24.44 -27.43
CA GLN A 768 3.64 24.86 -27.97
C GLN A 768 4.72 23.81 -27.71
N SER A 769 5.92 24.03 -28.26
CA SER A 769 7.09 23.21 -27.91
C SER A 769 7.62 23.66 -26.54
N HIS A 770 7.90 22.70 -25.65
CA HIS A 770 8.34 22.96 -24.28
C HIS A 770 9.61 22.17 -23.97
N VAL A 771 10.67 22.88 -23.60
CA VAL A 771 12.01 22.31 -23.42
C VAL A 771 12.25 21.89 -21.98
N VAL A 772 12.51 20.61 -21.77
CA VAL A 772 12.89 20.07 -20.45
C VAL A 772 14.32 20.47 -20.12
N MET A 773 15.26 20.14 -21.02
CA MET A 773 16.69 20.32 -20.80
C MET A 773 17.41 20.64 -22.10
N SER A 774 18.39 21.54 -22.06
CA SER A 774 19.25 21.82 -23.22
C SER A 774 20.67 22.27 -22.83
N ALA A 775 21.64 22.02 -23.72
CA ALA A 775 23.02 22.47 -23.56
C ALA A 775 23.42 23.47 -24.67
N PRO A 776 23.40 24.79 -24.40
CA PRO A 776 23.62 25.82 -25.42
C PRO A 776 25.08 26.00 -25.85
N GLY A 777 25.26 26.30 -27.13
CA GLY A 777 26.45 26.92 -27.72
C GLY A 777 26.30 28.44 -27.82
N ALA A 778 26.90 29.03 -28.86
CA ALA A 778 26.77 30.45 -29.16
C ALA A 778 25.46 30.78 -29.90
N HIS A 779 24.99 29.89 -30.79
CA HIS A 779 23.82 30.13 -31.64
C HIS A 779 22.73 29.07 -31.52
N GLY A 780 23.09 27.81 -31.25
CA GLY A 780 22.13 26.72 -31.06
C GLY A 780 22.44 25.86 -29.85
N SER A 781 21.53 24.97 -29.48
CA SER A 781 21.79 23.94 -28.46
C SER A 781 22.43 22.69 -29.06
N ALA A 782 23.49 22.18 -28.42
CA ALA A 782 24.16 20.93 -28.78
C ALA A 782 23.23 19.73 -28.66
N PHE A 783 22.39 19.74 -27.62
CA PHE A 783 21.21 18.89 -27.51
C PHE A 783 20.03 19.63 -26.90
N THR A 784 18.84 19.12 -27.17
CA THR A 784 17.57 19.54 -26.56
C THR A 784 16.69 18.32 -26.31
N LEU A 785 16.21 18.16 -25.09
CA LEU A 785 15.16 17.20 -24.70
C LEU A 785 13.87 17.99 -24.48
N TYR A 786 12.81 17.70 -25.25
CA TYR A 786 11.63 18.56 -25.29
C TYR A 786 10.37 17.85 -25.79
N TYR A 787 9.21 18.43 -25.49
CA TYR A 787 7.96 18.12 -26.18
C TYR A 787 7.85 18.99 -27.45
N SER A 788 7.52 18.37 -28.58
CA SER A 788 7.28 19.09 -29.83
C SER A 788 5.79 19.16 -30.16
N ALA A 789 5.21 20.36 -30.23
CA ALA A 789 3.83 20.56 -30.67
C ALA A 789 3.59 20.15 -32.14
N SER A 790 4.61 20.29 -33.00
CA SER A 790 4.52 19.92 -34.42
C SER A 790 4.41 18.41 -34.63
N TYR A 791 5.19 17.62 -33.88
CA TYR A 791 5.13 16.16 -33.94
C TYR A 791 4.09 15.58 -32.97
N LYS A 792 3.73 16.34 -31.93
CA LYS A 792 2.96 15.91 -30.75
C LYS A 792 3.64 14.77 -30.00
N LYS A 793 4.96 14.88 -29.82
CA LYS A 793 5.81 13.82 -29.26
C LYS A 793 6.90 14.39 -28.37
N TRP A 794 7.38 13.55 -27.44
CA TRP A 794 8.69 13.73 -26.84
C TRP A 794 9.79 13.52 -27.88
N VAL A 795 10.82 14.36 -27.83
CA VAL A 795 11.93 14.37 -28.79
C VAL A 795 13.25 14.58 -28.05
N PHE A 796 14.21 13.72 -28.35
CA PHE A 796 15.61 14.01 -28.12
C PHE A 796 16.26 14.48 -29.42
N ASN A 797 16.82 15.67 -29.41
CA ASN A 797 17.36 16.32 -30.58
C ASN A 797 18.81 16.75 -30.36
N ARG A 798 19.62 16.64 -31.41
CA ARG A 798 20.93 17.29 -31.52
C ARG A 798 21.00 18.19 -32.75
N THR A 799 21.84 19.21 -32.70
CA THR A 799 22.18 20.01 -33.88
C THR A 799 23.49 19.51 -34.49
N ALA A 800 23.56 19.49 -35.82
CA ALA A 800 24.73 18.97 -36.54
C ALA A 800 26.00 19.81 -36.31
N ALA A 801 25.84 21.10 -36.03
CA ALA A 801 26.88 22.07 -35.69
C ALA A 801 26.23 23.31 -35.02
N ASP A 802 27.03 24.11 -34.33
CA ASP A 802 26.62 25.42 -33.80
C ASP A 802 26.66 26.47 -34.92
N VAL A 803 25.50 26.81 -35.48
CA VAL A 803 25.36 27.74 -36.61
C VAL A 803 24.24 28.72 -36.35
N ASP A 804 24.45 29.95 -36.81
CA ASP A 804 23.49 31.06 -36.66
C ASP A 804 22.20 30.86 -37.47
N THR A 805 22.31 30.30 -38.69
CA THR A 805 21.16 30.04 -39.57
C THR A 805 21.30 28.69 -40.27
N GLY A 806 20.16 28.07 -40.61
CA GLY A 806 20.13 26.80 -41.35
C GLY A 806 20.53 25.58 -40.52
N ALA A 807 20.29 25.60 -39.20
CA ALA A 807 20.62 24.48 -38.32
C ALA A 807 19.95 23.17 -38.79
N VAL A 808 20.76 22.11 -38.84
CA VAL A 808 20.28 20.76 -39.17
C VAL A 808 20.03 20.01 -37.87
N TYR A 809 18.79 19.55 -37.70
CA TYR A 809 18.28 18.90 -36.50
C TYR A 809 18.22 17.39 -36.69
N LEU A 810 18.89 16.65 -35.80
CA LEU A 810 19.01 15.19 -35.79
C LEU A 810 18.19 14.67 -34.62
N ARG A 811 17.17 13.85 -34.87
CA ARG A 811 16.11 13.56 -33.90
C ARG A 811 15.92 12.08 -33.64
N SER A 812 15.71 11.74 -32.37
CA SER A 812 15.06 10.52 -31.90
C SER A 812 13.67 10.91 -31.38
N LEU A 813 12.62 10.30 -31.93
CA LEU A 813 11.23 10.59 -31.60
C LEU A 813 10.66 9.50 -30.67
N ALA A 814 9.73 9.86 -29.80
CA ALA A 814 8.90 8.87 -29.11
C ALA A 814 8.06 8.06 -30.10
N ASP A 815 7.68 6.84 -29.73
CA ASP A 815 6.83 6.00 -30.57
C ASP A 815 5.39 6.53 -30.57
N ALA A 816 4.85 6.87 -29.39
CA ALA A 816 3.53 7.45 -29.25
C ALA A 816 3.41 8.93 -29.65
N THR A 817 2.22 9.32 -30.08
CA THR A 817 1.77 10.71 -30.24
C THR A 817 0.81 11.10 -29.12
N ASN A 818 0.75 12.39 -28.78
CA ASN A 818 -0.09 12.95 -27.73
C ASN A 818 0.19 12.27 -26.37
N PRO A 819 1.40 12.44 -25.80
CA PRO A 819 1.65 11.99 -24.43
C PRO A 819 0.63 12.62 -23.47
N PRO A 820 0.21 11.90 -22.42
CA PRO A 820 -0.69 12.45 -21.42
C PRO A 820 -0.09 13.70 -20.78
N LEU A 821 -0.94 14.67 -20.47
CA LEU A 821 -0.58 15.88 -19.74
C LEU A 821 -0.93 15.71 -18.28
N LYS A 822 -0.30 16.52 -17.43
CA LYS A 822 -0.54 16.56 -15.99
C LYS A 822 -0.34 15.20 -15.31
N VAL A 823 0.67 14.47 -15.78
CA VAL A 823 1.14 13.22 -15.20
C VAL A 823 2.66 13.22 -15.21
N TRP A 824 3.27 12.50 -14.28
CA TRP A 824 4.71 12.32 -14.24
C TRP A 824 5.17 11.34 -15.33
N THR A 825 6.11 11.78 -16.17
CA THR A 825 6.74 10.95 -17.20
C THR A 825 8.26 11.02 -17.05
N HIS A 826 8.93 9.87 -16.99
CA HIS A 826 10.39 9.81 -17.01
C HIS A 826 10.91 9.87 -18.45
N LEU A 827 11.84 10.77 -18.72
CA LEU A 827 12.53 10.87 -20.00
C LEU A 827 14.02 10.62 -19.80
N SER A 828 14.62 9.83 -20.68
CA SER A 828 16.08 9.71 -20.76
C SER A 828 16.57 9.80 -22.19
N ALA A 829 17.75 10.37 -22.36
CA ALA A 829 18.35 10.58 -23.67
C ALA A 829 19.82 10.16 -23.65
N VAL A 830 20.18 9.29 -24.60
CA VAL A 830 21.52 8.73 -24.74
C VAL A 830 22.16 9.29 -26.00
N PHE A 831 23.39 9.77 -25.87
CA PHE A 831 24.30 10.03 -26.98
C PHE A 831 25.54 9.14 -26.84
N ASP A 832 25.84 8.36 -27.87
CA ASP A 832 26.89 7.34 -27.85
C ASP A 832 27.83 7.51 -29.04
N THR A 833 29.08 7.85 -28.74
CA THR A 833 30.19 8.00 -29.70
C THR A 833 30.97 6.70 -29.92
N LYS A 834 30.43 5.57 -29.43
CA LYS A 834 31.05 4.23 -29.40
C LYS A 834 32.42 4.18 -28.71
N ARG A 835 32.75 5.23 -27.95
CA ARG A 835 34.06 5.47 -27.35
C ARG A 835 35.20 5.41 -28.36
N ASP A 836 34.94 5.81 -29.61
CA ASP A 836 35.94 5.89 -30.66
C ASP A 836 35.95 7.29 -31.31
N THR A 837 36.72 7.44 -32.39
CA THR A 837 36.84 8.70 -33.14
C THR A 837 36.04 8.69 -34.45
N ASP A 838 35.33 7.61 -34.75
CA ASP A 838 34.54 7.41 -35.96
C ASP A 838 33.09 7.90 -35.78
N LYS A 839 32.88 9.19 -36.01
CA LYS A 839 31.56 9.83 -35.95
C LYS A 839 30.48 9.22 -36.88
N THR A 840 30.85 8.34 -37.81
CA THR A 840 29.87 7.75 -38.76
C THR A 840 28.95 6.74 -38.09
N ASN A 841 29.33 6.25 -36.91
CA ASN A 841 28.58 5.29 -36.12
C ASN A 841 27.91 5.90 -34.85
N ASP A 842 28.08 7.22 -34.63
CA ASP A 842 27.50 7.94 -33.50
C ASP A 842 25.98 7.82 -33.49
N THR A 843 25.40 7.51 -32.33
CA THR A 843 23.96 7.30 -32.17
C THR A 843 23.33 8.20 -31.12
N ILE A 844 22.05 8.55 -31.33
CA ILE A 844 21.17 9.07 -30.29
C ILE A 844 19.96 8.15 -30.08
N GLN A 845 19.44 8.09 -28.85
CA GLN A 845 18.20 7.37 -28.55
C GLN A 845 17.44 8.05 -27.41
N LEU A 846 16.12 8.11 -27.55
CA LEU A 846 15.19 8.56 -26.51
C LEU A 846 14.62 7.33 -25.78
N PHE A 847 14.40 7.49 -24.48
CA PHE A 847 13.68 6.54 -23.62
C PHE A 847 12.54 7.28 -22.93
N VAL A 848 11.40 6.61 -22.77
CA VAL A 848 10.23 7.11 -22.04
C VAL A 848 9.85 6.04 -21.03
N ASN A 849 9.77 6.39 -19.75
CA ASN A 849 9.49 5.47 -18.63
C ASN A 849 10.39 4.23 -18.64
N GLY A 850 11.69 4.43 -18.92
CA GLY A 850 12.69 3.36 -18.97
C GLY A 850 12.72 2.58 -20.28
N ARG A 851 11.71 2.78 -21.15
CA ARG A 851 11.57 2.03 -22.41
C ARG A 851 12.24 2.73 -23.59
N PRO A 852 13.08 2.05 -24.38
CA PRO A 852 13.65 2.60 -25.61
C PRO A 852 12.56 2.97 -26.62
N GLN A 853 12.66 4.15 -27.21
CA GLN A 853 11.80 4.64 -28.28
C GLN A 853 12.49 4.40 -29.63
N GLY A 854 12.00 3.43 -30.40
CA GLY A 854 12.65 2.99 -31.62
C GLY A 854 14.08 2.45 -31.43
N GLN A 855 14.79 2.29 -32.55
CA GLN A 855 16.21 1.88 -32.57
C GLN A 855 17.14 3.10 -32.44
N PRO A 856 18.38 2.93 -31.95
CA PRO A 856 19.38 4.00 -31.94
C PRO A 856 19.55 4.63 -33.33
N VAL A 857 19.41 5.95 -33.40
CA VAL A 857 19.46 6.71 -34.66
C VAL A 857 20.90 7.08 -34.98
N VAL A 858 21.43 6.58 -36.10
CA VAL A 858 22.79 6.90 -36.57
C VAL A 858 22.82 8.32 -37.14
N LEU A 859 23.55 9.23 -36.50
CA LEU A 859 23.52 10.67 -36.80
C LEU A 859 24.02 10.99 -38.21
N ASN A 860 25.08 10.33 -38.66
CA ASN A 860 25.65 10.53 -39.98
C ASN A 860 24.72 10.08 -41.12
N SER A 861 23.73 9.22 -40.83
CA SER A 861 22.70 8.83 -41.82
C SER A 861 21.66 9.94 -42.07
N LEU A 862 21.47 10.83 -41.08
CA LEU A 862 20.58 11.98 -41.20
C LEU A 862 21.27 13.20 -41.81
N ALA A 863 22.55 13.41 -41.48
CA ALA A 863 23.35 14.50 -42.05
C ALA A 863 24.84 14.15 -42.09
N THR A 864 25.41 14.05 -43.29
CA THR A 864 26.84 13.75 -43.48
C THR A 864 27.77 14.86 -42.96
N ALA A 865 27.25 16.07 -42.84
CA ALA A 865 27.94 17.24 -42.29
C ALA A 865 28.02 17.23 -40.75
N TYR A 866 27.34 16.29 -40.08
CA TYR A 866 27.35 16.16 -38.62
C TYR A 866 28.78 16.12 -38.05
N GLN A 867 29.01 16.89 -36.98
CA GLN A 867 30.20 16.79 -36.14
C GLN A 867 29.78 16.88 -34.68
N PRO A 868 30.27 16.02 -33.78
CA PRO A 868 30.09 16.24 -32.35
C PRO A 868 30.84 17.51 -31.93
N TRP A 869 30.19 18.36 -31.13
CA TRP A 869 30.72 19.65 -30.70
C TRP A 869 30.35 19.93 -29.24
N VAL A 870 31.11 20.83 -28.59
CA VAL A 870 31.02 21.13 -27.16
C VAL A 870 30.17 22.37 -26.93
N SER A 871 29.15 22.26 -26.09
CA SER A 871 28.36 23.39 -25.57
C SER A 871 29.24 24.35 -24.76
N SER A 872 29.07 25.65 -24.97
CA SER A 872 29.88 26.70 -24.33
C SER A 872 29.19 27.38 -23.14
N SER A 873 27.91 27.09 -22.89
CA SER A 873 27.12 27.71 -21.83
C SER A 873 26.62 26.70 -20.80
N GLY A 874 26.13 27.21 -19.67
CA GLY A 874 25.52 26.39 -18.62
C GLY A 874 24.39 25.51 -19.13
N LEU A 875 24.22 24.35 -18.50
CA LEU A 875 23.08 23.47 -18.74
C LEU A 875 21.80 24.23 -18.38
N GLN A 876 20.81 24.18 -19.26
CA GLN A 876 19.53 24.86 -19.09
C GLN A 876 18.45 23.84 -18.74
N PHE A 877 17.59 24.22 -17.78
CA PHE A 877 16.37 23.52 -17.42
C PHE A 877 15.22 24.46 -17.75
N GLY A 878 14.36 24.04 -18.68
CA GLY A 878 13.18 24.83 -19.02
C GLY A 878 13.28 25.75 -20.24
N ARG A 879 14.38 25.78 -21.02
CA ARG A 879 14.49 26.58 -22.26
C ARG A 879 15.58 26.09 -23.23
N SER A 880 15.49 26.50 -24.50
CA SER A 880 16.50 26.24 -25.54
C SER A 880 17.08 27.53 -26.13
N LEU A 881 18.20 27.42 -26.85
CA LEU A 881 18.77 28.48 -27.67
C LEU A 881 18.63 28.09 -29.16
N VAL A 882 18.01 28.96 -29.95
CA VAL A 882 17.84 28.77 -31.41
C VAL A 882 18.14 30.08 -32.13
N GLY A 883 19.11 30.08 -33.04
CA GLY A 883 19.50 31.28 -33.79
C GLY A 883 19.99 32.42 -32.88
N GLY A 884 20.59 32.08 -31.73
CA GLY A 884 21.05 33.05 -30.74
C GLY A 884 19.97 33.60 -29.81
N GLU A 885 18.71 33.16 -29.94
CA GLU A 885 17.59 33.61 -29.09
C GLU A 885 17.10 32.48 -28.16
N TYR A 886 16.87 32.82 -26.88
CA TYR A 886 16.31 31.89 -25.91
C TYR A 886 14.78 31.85 -26.00
N GLY A 887 14.20 30.64 -25.99
CA GLY A 887 12.75 30.44 -26.07
C GLY A 887 12.32 29.02 -25.72
N GLU A 888 11.12 28.65 -26.20
CA GLU A 888 10.51 27.32 -26.00
C GLU A 888 10.41 26.92 -24.51
N PHE A 889 10.05 27.92 -23.68
CA PHE A 889 10.02 27.80 -22.23
C PHE A 889 9.12 26.66 -21.76
N PHE A 890 9.57 25.90 -20.76
CA PHE A 890 8.81 24.80 -20.21
C PHE A 890 7.57 25.26 -19.44
N ARG A 891 6.56 24.39 -19.40
CA ARG A 891 5.30 24.60 -18.69
C ARG A 891 4.97 23.36 -17.86
N GLY A 892 5.12 23.48 -16.55
CA GLY A 892 4.84 22.40 -15.61
C GLY A 892 5.88 22.26 -14.52
N ARG A 893 6.24 21.01 -14.18
CA ARG A 893 7.26 20.69 -13.18
C ARG A 893 8.37 19.78 -13.70
N LEU A 894 9.58 19.95 -13.17
CA LEU A 894 10.74 19.12 -13.43
C LEU A 894 11.33 18.61 -12.11
N ASP A 895 11.77 17.36 -12.12
CA ASP A 895 12.24 16.65 -10.93
C ASP A 895 13.31 15.60 -11.30
N GLU A 896 14.10 15.15 -10.32
CA GLU A 896 15.08 14.08 -10.40
C GLU A 896 15.93 14.13 -11.68
N ILE A 897 16.59 15.28 -11.92
CA ILE A 897 17.43 15.45 -13.10
C ILE A 897 18.81 14.85 -12.85
N ASN A 898 19.20 13.90 -13.70
CA ASN A 898 20.51 13.28 -13.64
C ASN A 898 21.27 13.39 -14.96
N VAL A 899 22.59 13.52 -14.85
CA VAL A 899 23.52 13.66 -15.97
C VAL A 899 24.70 12.71 -15.76
N TRP A 900 25.03 11.92 -16.76
CA TRP A 900 26.19 11.02 -16.75
C TRP A 900 27.10 11.30 -17.94
N GLN A 901 28.41 11.39 -17.70
CA GLN A 901 29.42 11.42 -18.77
C GLN A 901 29.74 10.01 -19.32
N ARG A 902 28.68 9.20 -19.52
CA ARG A 902 28.75 7.86 -20.11
C ARG A 902 27.40 7.46 -20.71
N VAL A 903 27.43 6.40 -21.50
CA VAL A 903 26.22 5.70 -21.95
C VAL A 903 25.70 4.85 -20.80
N LEU A 904 24.44 5.07 -20.41
CA LEU A 904 23.66 4.09 -19.64
C LEU A 904 23.13 3.01 -20.59
N GLN A 905 23.19 1.76 -20.17
CA GLN A 905 22.54 0.66 -20.88
C GLN A 905 21.02 0.70 -20.68
N PRO A 906 20.21 0.10 -21.59
CA PRO A 906 18.76 0.05 -21.43
C PRO A 906 18.29 -0.45 -20.06
N ASP A 907 18.96 -1.46 -19.50
CA ASP A 907 18.62 -1.99 -18.16
C ASP A 907 18.93 -0.98 -17.04
N GLU A 908 20.00 -0.19 -17.17
CA GLU A 908 20.32 0.89 -16.22
C GLU A 908 19.27 2.01 -16.32
N ILE A 909 18.79 2.33 -17.53
CA ILE A 909 17.74 3.34 -17.75
C ILE A 909 16.37 2.86 -17.25
N ALA A 910 16.09 1.57 -17.36
CA ALA A 910 14.91 0.97 -16.75
C ALA A 910 14.96 1.11 -15.22
N GLN A 911 16.09 0.80 -14.58
CA GLN A 911 16.28 0.98 -13.13
C GLN A 911 16.16 2.45 -12.71
N GLU A 912 16.74 3.37 -13.48
CA GLU A 912 16.60 4.81 -13.24
C GLU A 912 15.12 5.26 -13.27
N ALA A 913 14.32 4.68 -14.15
CA ALA A 913 12.89 4.99 -14.26
C ALA A 913 12.03 4.47 -13.09
N MET A 914 12.57 3.64 -12.20
CA MET A 914 11.84 3.21 -11.00
C MET A 914 11.76 4.32 -9.95
N VAL A 915 12.79 5.19 -9.89
CA VAL A 915 13.08 6.12 -8.78
C VAL A 915 13.09 5.41 -7.44
N LEU A 916 14.27 5.17 -6.90
CA LEU A 916 14.41 4.48 -5.62
C LEU A 916 14.71 5.49 -4.52
N GLU A 917 14.00 5.35 -3.41
CA GLU A 917 14.32 6.00 -2.14
C GLU A 917 14.67 4.92 -1.12
N ASN A 918 15.85 5.01 -0.49
CA ASN A 918 16.34 4.02 0.47
C ASN A 918 16.31 2.56 -0.02
N GLY A 919 16.38 2.34 -1.35
CA GLY A 919 16.38 1.02 -1.97
C GLY A 919 15.00 0.45 -2.29
N VAL A 920 13.91 1.19 -2.07
CA VAL A 920 12.54 0.82 -2.46
C VAL A 920 11.97 1.81 -3.50
N PRO A 921 11.03 1.41 -4.37
CA PRO A 921 10.39 2.33 -5.31
C PRO A 921 9.69 3.48 -4.61
N ALA A 922 9.92 4.72 -5.03
CA ALA A 922 9.17 5.87 -4.55
C ALA A 922 7.79 5.92 -5.23
N ASN A 923 6.73 6.10 -4.44
CA ASN A 923 5.35 6.13 -4.93
C ASN A 923 4.70 7.45 -4.53
N GLU A 924 4.13 8.14 -5.50
CA GLU A 924 3.46 9.43 -5.30
C GLU A 924 1.96 9.26 -5.46
N LEU A 925 1.16 9.67 -4.45
CA LEU A 925 -0.30 9.66 -4.51
C LEU A 925 -0.78 10.79 -5.43
N VAL A 926 -1.18 10.44 -6.65
CA VAL A 926 -1.57 11.42 -7.69
C VAL A 926 -3.09 11.63 -7.78
N ALA A 927 -3.88 10.80 -7.11
CA ALA A 927 -5.31 11.00 -6.92
C ALA A 927 -5.88 10.14 -5.78
N HIS A 928 -6.83 10.70 -5.03
CA HIS A 928 -7.62 10.03 -3.99
C HIS A 928 -9.06 10.52 -4.03
N TRP A 929 -9.99 9.66 -4.47
CA TRP A 929 -11.42 9.91 -4.33
C TRP A 929 -11.95 9.20 -3.10
N ASP A 930 -12.53 9.96 -2.19
CA ASP A 930 -12.97 9.50 -0.88
C ASP A 930 -14.48 9.75 -0.68
N ALA A 931 -15.25 8.68 -0.56
CA ALA A 931 -16.69 8.77 -0.32
C ALA A 931 -17.00 9.27 1.10
N ALA A 932 -16.11 9.04 2.09
CA ALA A 932 -16.33 9.45 3.48
C ALA A 932 -16.38 10.97 3.63
N SER A 933 -15.52 11.70 2.92
CA SER A 933 -15.49 13.18 2.92
C SER A 933 -16.47 13.84 1.93
N SER A 934 -17.25 13.03 1.21
CA SER A 934 -18.14 13.46 0.12
C SER A 934 -19.58 13.68 0.56
N THR A 935 -20.24 14.68 -0.02
CA THR A 935 -21.69 14.92 0.15
C THR A 935 -22.32 15.36 -1.18
N GLY A 936 -23.62 15.16 -1.34
CA GLY A 936 -24.34 15.62 -2.53
C GLY A 936 -24.21 14.67 -3.73
N THR A 937 -23.76 15.18 -4.88
CA THR A 937 -23.82 14.47 -6.18
C THR A 937 -22.45 14.21 -6.82
N GLU A 938 -21.37 14.25 -6.05
CA GLU A 938 -20.02 13.95 -6.52
C GLU A 938 -19.16 13.33 -5.42
N VAL A 939 -18.27 12.41 -5.81
CA VAL A 939 -17.19 11.94 -4.93
C VAL A 939 -16.04 12.93 -5.05
N LYS A 940 -15.63 13.52 -3.93
CA LYS A 940 -14.55 14.49 -3.84
C LYS A 940 -13.20 13.84 -4.09
N GLU A 941 -12.36 14.56 -4.80
CA GLU A 941 -10.94 14.28 -4.90
C GLU A 941 -10.21 15.08 -3.80
N VAL A 942 -9.39 14.42 -3.00
CA VAL A 942 -8.80 14.98 -1.77
C VAL A 942 -7.27 14.99 -1.76
N SER A 943 -6.61 14.56 -2.84
CA SER A 943 -5.15 14.64 -2.92
C SER A 943 -4.64 16.06 -3.19
N SER A 944 -3.32 16.24 -3.08
CA SER A 944 -2.64 17.49 -3.44
C SER A 944 -2.64 17.79 -4.95
N TYR A 945 -2.91 16.79 -5.79
CA TYR A 945 -2.94 16.96 -7.24
C TYR A 945 -4.27 17.54 -7.72
N PRO A 946 -4.28 18.37 -8.78
CA PRO A 946 -5.50 19.01 -9.26
C PRO A 946 -6.34 18.06 -10.14
N ALA A 947 -6.69 16.89 -9.62
CA ALA A 947 -7.60 15.95 -10.27
C ALA A 947 -9.07 16.37 -10.03
N PRO A 948 -9.98 16.12 -10.99
CA PRO A 948 -11.38 16.50 -10.84
C PRO A 948 -12.14 15.57 -9.88
N ASN A 949 -13.11 16.14 -9.14
CA ASN A 949 -14.17 15.38 -8.46
C ASN A 949 -14.90 14.47 -9.48
N MET A 950 -15.50 13.38 -9.00
CA MET A 950 -16.29 12.45 -9.82
C MET A 950 -17.79 12.67 -9.64
N PRO A 951 -18.47 13.35 -10.59
CA PRO A 951 -19.93 13.38 -10.62
C PRO A 951 -20.55 11.99 -10.62
N LEU A 952 -21.63 11.84 -9.85
CA LEU A 952 -22.46 10.64 -9.85
C LEU A 952 -23.32 10.57 -11.11
N SER A 953 -23.70 9.36 -11.50
CA SER A 953 -24.72 9.13 -12.50
C SER A 953 -26.06 9.72 -12.05
N SER A 954 -26.89 10.13 -13.02
CA SER A 954 -28.22 10.70 -12.73
C SER A 954 -29.19 9.75 -12.00
N SER A 955 -28.87 8.45 -11.95
CA SER A 955 -29.64 7.42 -11.24
C SER A 955 -28.77 6.21 -10.91
N GLY A 956 -29.13 5.48 -9.86
CA GLY A 956 -28.46 4.24 -9.45
C GLY A 956 -27.19 4.41 -8.61
N ALA A 957 -26.76 5.65 -8.34
CA ALA A 957 -25.63 5.98 -7.48
C ALA A 957 -26.04 6.98 -6.39
N THR A 958 -25.68 6.72 -5.14
CA THR A 958 -25.95 7.60 -3.99
C THR A 958 -24.78 7.58 -3.02
N LEU A 959 -24.49 8.72 -2.38
CA LEU A 959 -23.58 8.78 -1.24
C LEU A 959 -24.34 8.44 0.03
N ASP A 960 -23.85 7.43 0.74
CA ASP A 960 -24.29 7.02 2.06
C ASP A 960 -23.26 7.51 3.09
N ALA A 961 -23.60 8.63 3.74
CA ALA A 961 -22.73 9.26 4.74
C ALA A 961 -22.67 8.50 6.07
N GLU A 962 -23.59 7.56 6.32
CA GLU A 962 -23.57 6.73 7.53
C GLU A 962 -22.55 5.60 7.39
N ASN A 963 -22.46 5.04 6.19
CA ASN A 963 -21.57 3.92 5.85
C ASN A 963 -20.31 4.34 5.07
N ASN A 964 -20.06 5.64 4.89
CA ASN A 964 -18.91 6.20 4.16
C ASN A 964 -18.78 5.65 2.73
N ALA A 965 -19.90 5.46 2.05
CA ALA A 965 -19.96 4.66 0.84
C ALA A 965 -20.61 5.39 -0.34
N LEU A 966 -20.02 5.23 -1.52
CA LEU A 966 -20.71 5.35 -2.79
C LEU A 966 -21.47 4.05 -3.04
N VAL A 967 -22.78 4.06 -2.86
CA VAL A 967 -23.66 2.91 -3.10
C VAL A 967 -24.08 2.87 -4.57
N LEU A 968 -23.97 1.70 -5.19
CA LEU A 968 -24.24 1.44 -6.60
C LEU A 968 -25.25 0.31 -6.79
N ASP A 969 -26.23 0.53 -7.66
CA ASP A 969 -27.34 -0.40 -7.89
C ASP A 969 -27.01 -1.59 -8.81
N GLY A 970 -25.84 -1.58 -9.45
CA GLY A 970 -25.45 -2.59 -10.44
C GLY A 970 -26.21 -2.55 -11.76
N ASN A 971 -26.91 -1.46 -12.09
CA ASN A 971 -27.66 -1.29 -13.35
C ASN A 971 -27.34 0.03 -14.07
N THR A 972 -27.32 1.15 -13.36
CA THR A 972 -27.02 2.47 -13.95
C THR A 972 -26.10 3.33 -13.07
N GLY A 973 -25.86 2.93 -11.83
CA GLY A 973 -25.00 3.62 -10.88
C GLY A 973 -23.53 3.67 -11.29
N TYR A 974 -22.94 4.85 -11.27
CA TYR A 974 -21.48 5.03 -11.37
C TYR A 974 -21.06 6.43 -10.89
N ALA A 975 -19.76 6.62 -10.70
CA ALA A 975 -19.12 7.95 -10.62
C ALA A 975 -18.00 8.03 -11.66
N ALA A 976 -17.78 9.17 -12.30
CA ALA A 976 -16.71 9.29 -13.28
C ALA A 976 -16.20 10.72 -13.48
N ALA A 977 -14.91 10.84 -13.76
CA ALA A 977 -14.28 12.09 -14.17
C ALA A 977 -13.36 11.89 -15.39
N THR A 978 -12.74 12.97 -15.84
CA THR A 978 -11.77 12.92 -16.94
C THR A 978 -10.41 12.48 -16.40
N GLY A 979 -9.81 11.45 -16.99
CA GLY A 979 -8.41 11.08 -16.76
C GLY A 979 -7.54 11.28 -18.01
N PRO A 980 -6.31 10.72 -18.05
CA PRO A 980 -5.68 9.93 -17.00
C PRO A 980 -5.10 10.80 -15.87
N VAL A 981 -4.85 10.19 -14.71
CA VAL A 981 -4.14 10.81 -13.57
C VAL A 981 -2.71 10.27 -13.40
N THR A 982 -2.31 9.27 -14.19
CA THR A 982 -0.94 8.73 -14.23
C THR A 982 -0.52 8.38 -15.65
N ASP A 983 0.79 8.31 -15.92
CA ASP A 983 1.33 7.86 -17.19
C ASP A 983 1.38 6.33 -17.23
N GLU A 984 0.38 5.72 -17.84
CA GLU A 984 0.20 4.27 -17.90
C GLU A 984 1.22 3.53 -18.80
N SER A 985 2.12 4.26 -19.46
CA SER A 985 3.28 3.64 -20.10
C SER A 985 4.42 3.37 -19.10
N GLY A 986 4.36 4.00 -17.92
CA GLY A 986 5.21 3.72 -16.75
C GLY A 986 4.48 2.89 -15.69
N SER A 987 5.14 2.73 -14.55
CA SER A 987 4.65 1.95 -13.42
C SER A 987 3.59 2.73 -12.63
N PHE A 988 2.53 2.06 -12.20
CA PHE A 988 1.47 2.66 -11.40
C PHE A 988 0.78 1.63 -10.50
N THR A 989 0.13 2.13 -9.46
CA THR A 989 -0.66 1.36 -8.50
C THR A 989 -2.05 1.99 -8.38
N ALA A 990 -3.10 1.20 -8.44
CA ALA A 990 -4.48 1.66 -8.25
C ALA A 990 -5.21 0.74 -7.28
N THR A 991 -5.81 1.30 -6.24
CA THR A 991 -6.51 0.53 -5.21
C THR A 991 -7.91 1.06 -4.98
N ALA A 992 -8.84 0.17 -4.67
CA ALA A 992 -10.17 0.53 -4.25
C ALA A 992 -10.59 -0.31 -3.04
N ARG A 993 -11.39 0.30 -2.17
CA ARG A 993 -12.03 -0.37 -1.03
C ARG A 993 -13.50 -0.58 -1.33
N ILE A 994 -13.92 -1.84 -1.46
CA ILE A 994 -15.18 -2.24 -2.07
C ILE A 994 -15.93 -3.23 -1.19
N GLU A 995 -17.24 -3.09 -1.15
CA GLU A 995 -18.16 -4.08 -0.63
C GLU A 995 -19.09 -4.55 -1.77
N LEU A 996 -19.20 -5.86 -1.97
CA LEU A 996 -20.03 -6.44 -3.02
C LEU A 996 -21.41 -6.82 -2.48
N ASP A 997 -22.49 -6.47 -3.18
CA ASP A 997 -23.86 -6.83 -2.80
C ASP A 997 -24.20 -8.25 -3.30
N SER A 998 -24.24 -9.22 -2.39
CA SER A 998 -24.43 -10.63 -2.75
C SER A 998 -25.81 -10.92 -3.34
N GLU A 999 -26.86 -10.28 -2.83
CA GLU A 999 -28.24 -10.47 -3.28
C GLU A 999 -28.38 -10.02 -4.74
N LYS A 1000 -27.91 -8.81 -5.05
CA LYS A 1000 -27.92 -8.27 -6.41
C LYS A 1000 -27.02 -9.08 -7.34
N LEU A 1001 -25.84 -9.50 -6.88
CA LEU A 1001 -24.94 -10.34 -7.67
C LEU A 1001 -25.52 -11.73 -7.97
N ALA A 1002 -26.27 -12.31 -7.04
CA ALA A 1002 -26.94 -13.59 -7.24
C ALA A 1002 -27.91 -13.53 -8.42
N THR A 1003 -28.59 -12.39 -8.62
CA THR A 1003 -29.49 -12.19 -9.77
C THR A 1003 -28.78 -12.08 -11.12
N LYS A 1004 -27.47 -11.82 -11.15
CA LYS A 1004 -26.70 -11.68 -12.40
C LYS A 1004 -26.38 -13.05 -13.00
N PRO A 1005 -26.34 -13.18 -14.34
CA PRO A 1005 -26.03 -14.46 -14.99
C PRO A 1005 -24.57 -14.90 -14.75
N VAL A 1006 -24.29 -16.19 -14.82
CA VAL A 1006 -22.92 -16.72 -14.89
C VAL A 1006 -22.21 -16.11 -16.11
N GLY A 1007 -20.95 -15.69 -15.91
CA GLY A 1007 -20.16 -14.93 -16.88
C GLY A 1007 -20.33 -13.41 -16.77
N TYR A 1008 -21.17 -12.92 -15.85
CA TYR A 1008 -21.27 -11.49 -15.54
C TYR A 1008 -19.92 -10.94 -15.07
N GLN A 1009 -19.61 -9.72 -15.49
CA GLN A 1009 -18.44 -8.97 -15.05
C GLN A 1009 -18.89 -7.57 -14.68
N ALA A 1010 -18.42 -7.08 -13.53
CA ALA A 1010 -18.64 -5.72 -13.08
C ALA A 1010 -17.30 -5.03 -12.87
N GLN A 1011 -17.22 -3.79 -13.31
CA GLN A 1011 -16.01 -2.99 -13.19
C GLN A 1011 -16.06 -2.21 -11.88
N VAL A 1012 -15.01 -2.35 -11.08
CA VAL A 1012 -14.81 -1.60 -9.84
C VAL A 1012 -14.30 -0.20 -10.16
N ALA A 1013 -13.13 -0.14 -10.78
CA ALA A 1013 -12.46 1.09 -11.17
C ALA A 1013 -11.69 0.86 -12.47
N ALA A 1014 -11.64 1.86 -13.35
CA ALA A 1014 -10.79 1.81 -14.54
C ALA A 1014 -10.53 3.17 -15.14
N GLN A 1015 -9.44 3.25 -15.89
CA GLN A 1015 -9.22 4.28 -16.89
C GLN A 1015 -9.58 3.76 -18.29
N GLN A 1016 -10.46 4.49 -18.97
CA GLN A 1016 -10.88 4.19 -20.32
C GLN A 1016 -9.82 4.60 -21.37
N ALA A 1017 -9.61 3.75 -22.37
CA ALA A 1017 -8.88 4.02 -23.61
C ALA A 1017 -9.78 4.71 -24.67
N SER A 1018 -9.20 5.28 -25.72
CA SER A 1018 -9.90 6.14 -26.70
C SER A 1018 -11.13 5.54 -27.42
N ASN A 1019 -11.29 4.22 -27.43
CA ASN A 1019 -12.33 3.46 -28.14
C ASN A 1019 -13.34 2.76 -27.22
N GLY A 1020 -13.31 3.08 -25.92
CA GLY A 1020 -14.22 2.50 -24.94
C GLY A 1020 -13.88 1.08 -24.50
N GLU A 1021 -12.64 0.63 -24.66
CA GLU A 1021 -12.07 -0.44 -23.82
C GLU A 1021 -11.35 0.20 -22.62
N SER A 1022 -11.09 -0.55 -21.56
CA SER A 1022 -10.34 -0.07 -20.40
C SER A 1022 -8.83 -0.25 -20.64
N SER A 1023 -8.04 0.81 -20.50
CA SER A 1023 -6.59 0.73 -20.58
C SER A 1023 -6.01 -0.10 -19.42
N TRP A 1024 -6.56 0.13 -18.23
CA TRP A 1024 -6.46 -0.75 -17.07
C TRP A 1024 -7.81 -0.80 -16.35
N ALA A 1025 -8.10 -1.90 -15.65
CA ALA A 1025 -9.34 -2.02 -14.88
C ALA A 1025 -9.24 -3.07 -13.77
N LEU A 1026 -9.85 -2.75 -12.63
CA LEU A 1026 -10.21 -3.67 -11.54
C LEU A 1026 -11.63 -4.19 -11.76
N TRP A 1027 -11.81 -5.49 -11.61
CA TRP A 1027 -13.07 -6.19 -11.88
C TRP A 1027 -13.45 -7.15 -10.77
N VAL A 1028 -14.74 -7.41 -10.66
CA VAL A 1028 -15.28 -8.66 -10.13
C VAL A 1028 -15.96 -9.43 -11.26
N VAL A 1029 -15.77 -10.75 -11.30
CA VAL A 1029 -16.40 -11.64 -12.28
C VAL A 1029 -17.17 -12.76 -11.58
N LYS A 1030 -18.27 -13.22 -12.18
CA LYS A 1030 -19.09 -14.35 -11.70
C LYS A 1030 -18.82 -15.60 -12.56
N PRO A 1031 -17.75 -16.39 -12.31
CA PRO A 1031 -17.40 -17.54 -13.15
C PRO A 1031 -18.37 -18.73 -13.01
N ALA A 1032 -19.05 -18.86 -11.87
CA ALA A 1032 -20.05 -19.88 -11.60
C ALA A 1032 -21.14 -19.33 -10.68
N ASP A 1033 -22.21 -20.10 -10.46
CA ASP A 1033 -23.28 -19.67 -9.56
C ASP A 1033 -22.77 -19.62 -8.12
N GLY A 1034 -23.05 -18.51 -7.41
CA GLY A 1034 -22.54 -18.24 -6.07
C GLY A 1034 -21.02 -18.08 -5.95
N VAL A 1035 -20.28 -17.98 -7.06
CA VAL A 1035 -18.81 -17.81 -7.05
C VAL A 1035 -18.45 -16.49 -7.71
N TYR A 1036 -17.69 -15.67 -6.99
CA TYR A 1036 -17.19 -14.38 -7.45
C TYR A 1036 -15.66 -14.34 -7.35
N GLN A 1037 -15.01 -13.63 -8.27
CA GLN A 1037 -13.55 -13.60 -8.36
C GLN A 1037 -13.06 -12.20 -8.77
N TRP A 1038 -12.05 -11.69 -8.06
CA TRP A 1038 -11.40 -10.43 -8.41
C TRP A 1038 -10.53 -10.59 -9.66
N LYS A 1039 -10.30 -9.50 -10.40
CA LYS A 1039 -9.38 -9.51 -11.54
C LYS A 1039 -8.83 -8.13 -11.83
N PHE A 1040 -7.51 -8.05 -12.11
CA PHE A 1040 -6.89 -6.86 -12.68
C PHE A 1040 -6.53 -7.09 -14.14
N THR A 1041 -6.73 -6.09 -15.00
CA THR A 1041 -6.49 -6.20 -16.44
C THR A 1041 -5.81 -4.95 -17.00
N ARG A 1042 -5.04 -5.14 -18.08
CA ARG A 1042 -4.61 -4.08 -18.99
C ARG A 1042 -4.90 -4.45 -20.43
N THR A 1043 -5.30 -3.46 -21.24
CA THR A 1043 -5.65 -3.69 -22.65
C THR A 1043 -5.11 -2.57 -23.53
N ALA A 1044 -4.34 -2.93 -24.56
CA ALA A 1044 -3.92 -2.02 -25.61
C ALA A 1044 -4.84 -2.13 -26.81
N VAL A 1045 -5.11 -0.99 -27.45
CA VAL A 1045 -5.99 -0.87 -28.60
C VAL A 1045 -5.25 -0.22 -29.77
N GLY A 1046 -5.43 -0.79 -30.95
CA GLY A 1046 -4.90 -0.26 -32.20
C GLY A 1046 -5.67 1.00 -32.64
N SER A 1047 -5.13 1.68 -33.66
CA SER A 1047 -5.81 2.83 -34.28
C SER A 1047 -7.13 2.47 -34.96
N ASP A 1048 -7.37 1.19 -35.24
CA ASP A 1048 -8.65 0.66 -35.74
C ASP A 1048 -9.65 0.33 -34.62
N GLY A 1049 -9.28 0.61 -33.36
CA GLY A 1049 -10.10 0.36 -32.19
C GLY A 1049 -10.16 -1.12 -31.77
N LYS A 1050 -9.32 -2.01 -32.33
CA LYS A 1050 -9.27 -3.41 -31.90
C LYS A 1050 -8.22 -3.62 -30.82
N VAL A 1051 -8.48 -4.57 -29.94
CA VAL A 1051 -7.48 -5.03 -28.96
C VAL A 1051 -6.27 -5.62 -29.68
N THR A 1052 -5.09 -5.08 -29.38
CA THR A 1052 -3.79 -5.52 -29.91
C THR A 1052 -3.01 -6.36 -28.91
N GLN A 1053 -3.21 -6.12 -27.61
CA GLN A 1053 -2.69 -6.93 -26.53
C GLN A 1053 -3.60 -6.78 -25.30
N SER A 1054 -3.79 -7.86 -24.55
CA SER A 1054 -4.37 -7.83 -23.21
C SER A 1054 -3.49 -8.62 -22.26
N ALA A 1055 -3.51 -8.23 -20.99
CA ALA A 1055 -2.93 -8.97 -19.89
C ALA A 1055 -3.92 -8.96 -18.72
N GLU A 1056 -3.94 -10.03 -17.94
CA GLU A 1056 -4.81 -10.13 -16.77
C GLU A 1056 -4.18 -10.95 -15.65
N VAL A 1057 -4.61 -10.65 -14.43
CA VAL A 1057 -4.31 -11.42 -13.22
C VAL A 1057 -5.64 -11.67 -12.50
N PRO A 1058 -6.18 -12.90 -12.56
CA PRO A 1058 -7.34 -13.27 -11.77
C PRO A 1058 -6.94 -13.51 -10.30
N GLY A 1059 -7.85 -13.23 -9.37
CA GLY A 1059 -7.69 -13.58 -7.96
C GLY A 1059 -7.68 -15.10 -7.79
N GLY A 1060 -6.79 -15.64 -6.96
CA GLY A 1060 -6.75 -17.08 -6.70
C GLY A 1060 -7.94 -17.57 -5.87
N ASP A 1061 -8.50 -16.68 -5.05
CA ASP A 1061 -9.56 -16.98 -4.09
C ASP A 1061 -10.92 -16.40 -4.50
N ILE A 1062 -11.99 -16.98 -3.94
CA ILE A 1062 -13.35 -16.45 -4.04
C ILE A 1062 -13.40 -15.09 -3.34
N ALA A 1063 -13.96 -14.09 -4.03
CA ALA A 1063 -14.23 -12.78 -3.48
C ALA A 1063 -15.32 -12.86 -2.41
N GLU A 1064 -15.05 -12.29 -1.23
CA GLU A 1064 -16.06 -12.13 -0.19
C GLU A 1064 -17.09 -11.08 -0.61
N THR A 1065 -18.31 -11.24 -0.14
CA THR A 1065 -19.44 -10.33 -0.36
C THR A 1065 -19.96 -9.82 0.97
N ASP A 1066 -20.71 -8.71 0.93
CA ASP A 1066 -21.32 -8.07 2.09
C ASP A 1066 -20.28 -7.79 3.20
N THR A 1067 -19.08 -7.41 2.76
CA THR A 1067 -17.97 -6.98 3.61
C THR A 1067 -16.97 -6.15 2.81
N TRP A 1068 -16.27 -5.25 3.49
CA TRP A 1068 -15.25 -4.40 2.88
C TRP A 1068 -13.96 -5.17 2.57
N VAL A 1069 -13.53 -5.08 1.30
CA VAL A 1069 -12.32 -5.70 0.76
C VAL A 1069 -11.47 -4.63 0.08
N GLN A 1070 -10.17 -4.60 0.40
CA GLN A 1070 -9.21 -3.80 -0.36
C GLN A 1070 -8.71 -4.60 -1.57
N VAL A 1071 -8.79 -4.02 -2.76
CA VAL A 1071 -8.30 -4.64 -4.00
C VAL A 1071 -7.36 -3.69 -4.71
N THR A 1072 -6.12 -4.11 -4.94
CA THR A 1072 -5.08 -3.27 -5.54
C THR A 1072 -4.52 -3.90 -6.81
N GLY A 1073 -4.53 -3.16 -7.92
CA GLY A 1073 -3.84 -3.51 -9.16
C GLY A 1073 -2.51 -2.77 -9.24
N VAL A 1074 -1.43 -3.49 -9.49
CA VAL A 1074 -0.09 -2.91 -9.73
C VAL A 1074 0.34 -3.26 -11.14
N PHE A 1075 0.81 -2.28 -11.89
CA PHE A 1075 1.54 -2.49 -13.13
C PHE A 1075 2.99 -2.03 -12.95
N ASP A 1076 3.93 -2.97 -13.01
CA ASP A 1076 5.36 -2.68 -12.98
C ASP A 1076 5.91 -2.72 -14.41
N ALA A 1077 6.15 -1.53 -14.97
CA ALA A 1077 6.72 -1.34 -16.30
C ALA A 1077 8.20 -1.76 -16.40
N GLN A 1078 8.91 -1.88 -15.28
CA GLN A 1078 10.31 -2.25 -15.18
C GLN A 1078 10.53 -3.72 -14.79
N GLU A 1079 9.50 -4.44 -14.36
CA GLU A 1079 9.62 -5.87 -14.08
C GLU A 1079 9.73 -6.68 -15.38
N SER A 1080 10.75 -7.53 -15.45
CA SER A 1080 10.97 -8.42 -16.59
C SER A 1080 10.15 -9.71 -16.51
N TRP A 1081 9.67 -10.19 -17.64
CA TRP A 1081 9.01 -11.48 -17.80
C TRP A 1081 9.44 -12.17 -19.09
N LEU A 1082 9.25 -13.48 -19.17
CA LEU A 1082 9.60 -14.26 -20.37
C LEU A 1082 8.37 -14.47 -21.24
N TRP A 1083 8.31 -13.78 -22.38
CA TRP A 1083 7.29 -13.99 -23.39
C TRP A 1083 7.63 -15.19 -24.27
N THR A 1084 6.61 -15.94 -24.66
CA THR A 1084 6.70 -17.05 -25.64
C THR A 1084 5.84 -16.70 -26.84
N ASP A 1085 6.37 -16.84 -28.05
CA ASP A 1085 5.63 -16.57 -29.28
C ASP A 1085 4.43 -17.53 -29.39
N PRO A 1086 3.19 -17.03 -29.47
CA PRO A 1086 2.00 -17.88 -29.61
C PRO A 1086 2.01 -18.75 -30.87
N ASN A 1087 2.80 -18.39 -31.89
CA ASN A 1087 2.90 -19.13 -33.14
C ASN A 1087 4.14 -20.04 -33.20
N ASP A 1088 5.04 -19.94 -32.22
CA ASP A 1088 6.31 -20.68 -32.18
C ASP A 1088 6.83 -20.80 -30.74
N GLU A 1089 6.46 -21.87 -30.04
CA GLU A 1089 6.88 -22.15 -28.66
C GLU A 1089 8.39 -22.31 -28.49
N ALA A 1090 9.17 -22.38 -29.57
CA ALA A 1090 10.64 -22.35 -29.53
C ALA A 1090 11.22 -20.93 -29.44
N LYS A 1091 10.40 -19.89 -29.67
CA LYS A 1091 10.81 -18.49 -29.58
C LYS A 1091 10.33 -17.89 -28.26
N THR A 1092 11.29 -17.66 -27.36
CA THR A 1092 11.05 -16.90 -26.12
C THR A 1092 11.88 -15.62 -26.08
N GLU A 1093 11.31 -14.54 -25.56
CA GLU A 1093 11.91 -13.21 -25.45
C GLU A 1093 11.71 -12.65 -24.04
N THR A 1094 12.75 -12.07 -23.43
CA THR A 1094 12.57 -11.29 -22.21
C THR A 1094 11.91 -9.96 -22.57
N ARG A 1095 10.80 -9.65 -21.93
CA ARG A 1095 10.02 -8.42 -22.07
C ARG A 1095 9.87 -7.75 -20.72
N TYR A 1096 9.44 -6.50 -20.70
CA TYR A 1096 9.17 -5.72 -19.49
C TYR A 1096 7.67 -5.41 -19.37
N GLY A 1097 7.20 -5.09 -18.18
CA GLY A 1097 5.79 -4.79 -17.94
C GLY A 1097 5.04 -6.02 -17.43
N ARG A 1098 4.76 -6.06 -16.12
CA ARG A 1098 4.00 -7.13 -15.48
C ARG A 1098 2.87 -6.58 -14.62
N LEU A 1099 1.77 -7.30 -14.60
CA LEU A 1099 0.60 -7.00 -13.76
C LEU A 1099 0.65 -7.85 -12.49
N HIS A 1100 0.22 -7.24 -11.39
CA HIS A 1100 -0.09 -7.90 -10.12
C HIS A 1100 -1.47 -7.48 -9.64
N LEU A 1101 -2.12 -8.37 -8.92
CA LEU A 1101 -3.38 -8.11 -8.23
C LEU A 1101 -3.16 -8.47 -6.77
N PHE A 1102 -3.46 -7.55 -5.86
CA PHE A 1102 -3.46 -7.80 -4.43
C PHE A 1102 -4.90 -7.76 -3.91
N VAL A 1103 -5.24 -8.70 -3.03
CA VAL A 1103 -6.49 -8.71 -2.27
C VAL A 1103 -6.09 -8.65 -0.79
N GLY A 1104 -6.47 -7.57 -0.12
CA GLY A 1104 -5.80 -7.16 1.11
C GLY A 1104 -4.31 -6.96 0.84
N GLU A 1105 -3.46 -7.66 1.60
CA GLU A 1105 -2.00 -7.61 1.45
C GLU A 1105 -1.41 -8.68 0.52
N PHE A 1106 -2.22 -9.61 0.01
CA PHE A 1106 -1.71 -10.79 -0.68
C PHE A 1106 -1.70 -10.64 -2.18
N ASP A 1107 -0.50 -10.72 -2.77
CA ASP A 1107 -0.34 -10.88 -4.21
C ASP A 1107 -1.03 -12.17 -4.67
N GLN A 1108 -1.85 -12.05 -5.71
CA GLN A 1108 -2.62 -13.13 -6.28
C GLN A 1108 -1.77 -13.88 -7.31
N PRO A 1109 -2.00 -15.19 -7.50
CA PRO A 1109 -1.21 -15.98 -8.43
C PRO A 1109 -1.31 -15.41 -9.85
N SER A 1110 -0.18 -14.99 -10.42
CA SER A 1110 -0.08 -14.61 -11.82
C SER A 1110 0.24 -15.85 -12.66
N ASP A 1111 -0.63 -16.19 -13.60
CA ASP A 1111 -0.33 -17.17 -14.64
C ASP A 1111 0.52 -16.54 -15.77
N THR A 1112 0.68 -17.26 -16.88
CA THR A 1112 1.47 -16.82 -18.04
C THR A 1112 0.93 -15.57 -18.75
N ALA A 1113 -0.29 -15.09 -18.45
CA ALA A 1113 -0.93 -13.96 -19.12
C ALA A 1113 -0.78 -12.60 -18.39
N SER A 1114 0.10 -12.52 -17.37
CA SER A 1114 0.37 -11.30 -16.60
C SER A 1114 1.29 -10.27 -17.28
N GLY A 1115 1.87 -10.59 -18.45
CA GLY A 1115 2.83 -9.74 -19.14
C GLY A 1115 2.22 -8.76 -20.15
N PHE A 1116 2.61 -7.48 -20.09
CA PHE A 1116 2.08 -6.41 -20.95
C PHE A 1116 3.17 -5.45 -21.46
N THR A 1117 3.36 -5.41 -22.78
CA THR A 1117 4.43 -4.61 -23.44
C THR A 1117 3.92 -3.53 -24.37
N ALA A 1118 2.64 -3.55 -24.72
CA ALA A 1118 2.07 -2.60 -25.64
C ALA A 1118 2.06 -1.20 -25.03
N LEU A 1119 2.28 -0.20 -25.88
CA LEU A 1119 2.21 1.20 -25.48
C LEU A 1119 0.75 1.64 -25.51
N GLN A 1120 0.16 1.91 -24.35
CA GLN A 1120 -1.23 2.33 -24.22
C GLN A 1120 -1.35 3.42 -23.16
N TYR A 1121 -2.14 4.45 -23.48
CA TYR A 1121 -2.56 5.48 -22.54
C TYR A 1121 -4.07 5.50 -22.40
N GLY A 1122 -4.53 5.78 -21.18
CA GLY A 1122 -5.85 6.29 -20.91
C GLY A 1122 -6.08 7.62 -21.60
N SER A 1123 -7.25 7.80 -22.19
CA SER A 1123 -7.66 9.09 -22.78
C SER A 1123 -9.14 9.38 -22.62
N GLY A 1124 -9.88 8.49 -21.96
CA GLY A 1124 -11.31 8.58 -21.71
C GLY A 1124 -11.62 8.85 -20.24
N ALA A 1125 -12.82 8.43 -19.82
CA ALA A 1125 -13.24 8.57 -18.43
C ALA A 1125 -12.43 7.66 -17.50
N LEU A 1126 -12.06 8.20 -16.34
CA LEU A 1126 -11.76 7.42 -15.15
C LEU A 1126 -13.07 7.19 -14.41
N SER A 1127 -13.43 5.96 -14.08
CA SER A 1127 -14.76 5.67 -13.52
C SER A 1127 -14.78 4.60 -12.44
N LEU A 1128 -15.64 4.83 -11.45
CA LEU A 1128 -16.06 3.87 -10.44
C LEU A 1128 -17.39 3.23 -10.84
N GLY A 1129 -17.50 1.92 -10.73
CA GLY A 1129 -18.79 1.23 -10.79
C GLY A 1129 -19.39 1.02 -12.18
N ARG A 1130 -18.69 1.41 -13.25
CA ARG A 1130 -19.08 1.09 -14.64
C ARG A 1130 -17.85 0.76 -15.46
N GLY A 1131 -18.02 -0.04 -16.49
CA GLY A 1131 -17.05 -0.24 -17.54
C GLY A 1131 -17.52 0.24 -18.90
N SER A 1132 -16.62 0.13 -19.86
CA SER A 1132 -16.94 0.29 -21.27
C SER A 1132 -16.40 -0.89 -22.06
N LYS A 1133 -17.18 -1.37 -23.02
CA LYS A 1133 -16.75 -2.37 -24.00
C LYS A 1133 -17.24 -1.96 -25.37
N SER A 1134 -16.33 -1.90 -26.35
CA SER A 1134 -16.64 -1.54 -27.73
C SER A 1134 -17.47 -0.23 -27.85
N GLY A 1135 -17.15 0.77 -27.03
CA GLY A 1135 -17.81 2.08 -27.04
C GLY A 1135 -19.18 2.16 -26.32
N THR A 1136 -19.66 1.09 -25.70
CA THR A 1136 -20.92 1.10 -24.91
C THR A 1136 -20.61 1.03 -23.41
N THR A 1137 -21.26 1.88 -22.60
CA THR A 1137 -21.20 1.82 -21.13
C THR A 1137 -22.01 0.62 -20.61
N GLY A 1138 -21.43 -0.16 -19.69
CA GLY A 1138 -22.04 -1.36 -19.13
C GLY A 1138 -21.25 -1.86 -17.92
N ASN A 1139 -21.38 -3.16 -17.58
CA ASN A 1139 -20.64 -3.82 -16.50
C ASN A 1139 -20.74 -3.09 -15.16
N TYR A 1140 -21.96 -2.71 -14.79
CA TYR A 1140 -22.23 -1.91 -13.60
C TYR A 1140 -21.98 -2.71 -12.31
N LEU A 1141 -21.33 -2.11 -11.32
CA LEU A 1141 -21.05 -2.78 -10.05
C LEU A 1141 -22.28 -2.73 -9.14
N PRO A 1142 -22.83 -3.89 -8.73
CA PRO A 1142 -23.70 -3.95 -7.56
C PRO A 1142 -22.84 -3.98 -6.29
N GLY A 1143 -22.93 -2.93 -5.46
CA GLY A 1143 -22.15 -2.84 -4.23
C GLY A 1143 -21.86 -1.40 -3.83
N SER A 1144 -20.88 -1.25 -2.95
CA SER A 1144 -20.46 0.02 -2.35
C SER A 1144 -18.96 0.23 -2.53
N LEU A 1145 -18.52 1.48 -2.69
CA LEU A 1145 -17.10 1.86 -2.65
C LEU A 1145 -16.86 2.95 -1.61
N GLU A 1146 -15.84 2.78 -0.78
CA GLU A 1146 -15.41 3.80 0.19
C GLU A 1146 -14.40 4.76 -0.46
N GLU A 1147 -13.47 4.24 -1.28
CA GLU A 1147 -12.44 5.06 -1.89
C GLU A 1147 -11.81 4.45 -3.15
N LEU A 1148 -11.14 5.31 -3.93
CA LEU A 1148 -10.18 4.96 -4.98
C LEU A 1148 -8.93 5.82 -4.82
N ARG A 1149 -7.77 5.18 -4.72
CA ARG A 1149 -6.46 5.85 -4.71
C ARG A 1149 -5.60 5.38 -5.88
N VAL A 1150 -4.83 6.30 -6.47
CA VAL A 1150 -3.94 6.02 -7.59
C VAL A 1150 -2.57 6.64 -7.32
N TRP A 1151 -1.52 5.83 -7.39
CA TRP A 1151 -0.13 6.25 -7.27
C TRP A 1151 0.62 6.09 -8.58
N THR A 1152 1.58 6.98 -8.80
CA THR A 1152 2.63 6.77 -9.80
C THR A 1152 3.78 6.00 -9.16
N GLY A 1153 4.12 4.83 -9.71
CA GLY A 1153 5.04 3.85 -9.11
C GLY A 1153 4.39 2.48 -8.90
N ALA A 1154 5.21 1.43 -8.93
CA ALA A 1154 4.77 0.07 -8.64
C ALA A 1154 5.11 -0.27 -7.19
N MET A 1155 4.08 -0.39 -6.36
CA MET A 1155 4.26 -0.76 -4.96
C MET A 1155 4.67 -2.23 -4.82
N THR A 1156 5.61 -2.48 -3.92
CA THR A 1156 5.92 -3.84 -3.45
C THR A 1156 4.83 -4.32 -2.48
N ALA A 1157 4.80 -5.63 -2.17
CA ALA A 1157 3.88 -6.17 -1.17
C ALA A 1157 4.01 -5.47 0.20
N ASP A 1158 5.23 -5.09 0.59
CA ASP A 1158 5.48 -4.36 1.83
C ASP A 1158 4.88 -2.95 1.80
N GLN A 1159 5.00 -2.26 0.66
CA GLN A 1159 4.42 -0.93 0.48
C GLN A 1159 2.90 -0.98 0.43
N ILE A 1160 2.29 -2.02 -0.15
CA ILE A 1160 0.84 -2.22 -0.05
C ILE A 1160 0.41 -2.32 1.43
N ARG A 1161 1.15 -3.07 2.26
CA ARG A 1161 0.84 -3.18 3.69
C ARG A 1161 0.97 -1.86 4.43
N SER A 1162 2.05 -1.11 4.21
CA SER A 1162 2.31 0.12 4.95
C SER A 1162 1.55 1.34 4.43
N GLN A 1163 1.45 1.50 3.10
CA GLN A 1163 0.92 2.71 2.43
C GLN A 1163 -0.56 2.58 2.05
N VAL A 1164 -1.06 1.37 1.75
CA VAL A 1164 -2.47 1.19 1.35
C VAL A 1164 -3.36 0.77 2.53
N LEU A 1165 -2.90 -0.19 3.34
CA LEU A 1165 -3.71 -0.76 4.42
C LEU A 1165 -3.56 -0.02 5.76
N GLY A 1166 -2.66 0.96 5.84
CA GLY A 1166 -2.45 1.78 7.03
C GLY A 1166 -1.96 0.98 8.23
N GLY A 1167 -0.85 0.23 8.05
CA GLY A 1167 -0.27 -0.71 9.02
C GLY A 1167 -0.11 -0.22 10.45
#